data_AF-A0A2E8DYT6-F1
#
_entry.id   AF-A0A2E8DYT6-F1
#
_cell.length_a   1.000
_cell.length_b   1.000
_cell.length_c   1.000
_cell.angle_alpha   90.00
_cell.angle_beta   90.00
_cell.angle_gamma   90.00
#
_symmetry.space_group_name_H-M   'P 1'
#
loop_
_entity.id
_entity.type
_entity.pdbx_description
1 polymer ?
#
loop_
_entity_poly.entity_id
_entity_poly.type
_entity_poly.pdbx_seq_one_letter_code
_entity_poly.pdbx_strand_id
1 'polypeptide(L)'
;MTNEHHSVSNEIKFNDINIKTKLAGKTVRSGTGHNTKFRCLKLIIGLIVLILSITLNEVLAQVLTSDQIFSTDHVLDVQIKVDPNDWIKICSQERNFEELSDLNRRESPPRNPFTYVEAQVTIDNVTFPRVGIRKKGFLGSLSNTRPSLKVKLNHLDKNSQIDGITNLTFNNNQQDTSLMSQIMSYTLFNSVGSPAPRCNYAKLTVNGQNLGVYSHVERIHKPFLKRVFGNDNGSLYEGTLTDFRPGWLNSFEHKLGSDQIGRRRIQQLIEALNSKDKNIEEAIGRLVDLESFYNFWVMESLLGLWDGYSGNGNNFFFYLNPKTDRFHFIPWGADHGFSRFPGKREYNQPPPISVKTHGLICHKLYQIEDCRRQYERTLRKIMLEYWKEDNLISEIQRLETMIQPYLILDQKRTTKIKTFDNKKRKDKYKDFSKETRIRKGKKNNQKKDTSTKTKRSVVDFIRYRRKDISNEIINGMPLWATSPREYWIKQKQPFESSKDPKIGRKIGSKKEKKNINQQQKKGLAKDWINYFRTASEQQIRQSITSEKFQNLPESVKKEIQITAQSYLIKETANDNLVKIDQSNRGLFTRKLTYDNLDRAYTVYIPSSYEEVSEVPLLLHFHGFGGNAGEGFIFSDMQTLAETEGFILVGPQGASLEEEKSSHWNHEPKSAKQNKSDIDDLGFTSALIDEICSSYSIDSKRVYACGYSNGAFLANSLSCYLSNKIAAVASIAGLISTEIIKQHRPIHPTAVIMFHGTEDQIIPYEGIEGYALSIDQMIDYWIEFNSTDKVPDTNVFTNDSKKIESSAYAKKNSLEYGETKVEHYSYKNGRNQVSVEHYKIIEGNHWPQISYQGSNISRLIWDFVSQYDINGLRQHE
;
A
#
# COMPACT_ATOMS: atom_id res chain seq x y z
N MET A 1 -46.43 53.71 10.00
CA MET A 1 -45.39 54.65 9.56
C MET A 1 -44.29 53.80 8.91
N THR A 2 -44.46 53.40 7.63
CA THR A 2 -43.90 54.04 6.40
C THR A 2 -42.35 54.08 6.45
N ASN A 3 -41.54 53.48 5.56
CA ASN A 3 -41.63 53.17 4.11
C ASN A 3 -40.66 52.00 3.77
N GLU A 4 -41.09 50.98 3.03
CA GLU A 4 -40.92 50.72 1.57
C GLU A 4 -39.51 50.33 1.08
N HIS A 5 -39.41 49.14 0.46
CA HIS A 5 -38.72 48.96 -0.83
C HIS A 5 -39.30 47.77 -1.60
N HIS A 6 -39.58 48.03 -2.87
CA HIS A 6 -40.28 47.22 -3.87
C HIS A 6 -39.48 46.05 -4.45
N SER A 7 -40.22 45.00 -4.81
CA SER A 7 -39.86 43.91 -5.72
C SER A 7 -40.13 44.28 -7.18
N VAL A 8 -39.31 43.79 -8.13
CA VAL A 8 -39.74 43.43 -9.49
C VAL A 8 -38.85 42.31 -10.05
N SER A 9 -39.51 41.24 -10.49
CA SER A 9 -39.04 40.11 -11.30
C SER A 9 -39.00 40.45 -12.79
N ASN A 10 -38.08 39.86 -13.58
CA ASN A 10 -38.28 39.71 -15.03
C ASN A 10 -37.55 38.48 -15.60
N GLU A 11 -38.34 37.59 -16.21
CA GLU A 11 -37.92 36.53 -17.13
C GLU A 11 -37.64 37.11 -18.53
N ILE A 12 -36.67 36.57 -19.27
CA ILE A 12 -36.53 36.79 -20.72
C ILE A 12 -36.26 35.46 -21.43
N LYS A 13 -37.17 35.13 -22.37
CA LYS A 13 -37.06 34.05 -23.36
C LYS A 13 -36.24 34.53 -24.57
N PHE A 14 -35.37 33.66 -25.10
CA PHE A 14 -34.70 33.85 -26.39
C PHE A 14 -35.52 33.19 -27.50
N ASN A 15 -35.79 33.93 -28.58
CA ASN A 15 -36.24 33.39 -29.87
C ASN A 15 -35.57 34.15 -31.03
N ASP A 16 -35.41 33.41 -32.11
CA ASP A 16 -34.65 33.65 -33.34
C ASP A 16 -34.84 35.00 -34.05
N ILE A 17 -33.75 35.50 -34.66
CA ILE A 17 -33.80 36.51 -35.72
C ILE A 17 -33.08 35.99 -36.96
N ASN A 18 -33.85 35.87 -38.04
CA ASN A 18 -33.48 35.42 -39.37
C ASN A 18 -33.64 36.63 -40.32
N ILE A 19 -32.57 37.10 -40.99
CA ILE A 19 -32.65 38.24 -41.90
C ILE A 19 -32.38 37.79 -43.34
N LYS A 20 -33.44 37.79 -44.16
CA LYS A 20 -33.39 37.74 -45.63
C LYS A 20 -33.36 39.17 -46.20
N THR A 21 -32.50 39.35 -47.21
CA THR A 21 -32.32 40.57 -48.00
C THR A 21 -33.30 40.62 -49.18
N LYS A 22 -33.85 41.81 -49.47
CA LYS A 22 -34.41 42.14 -50.80
C LYS A 22 -34.21 43.64 -51.08
N LEU A 23 -33.47 43.94 -52.15
CA LEU A 23 -33.15 45.26 -52.67
C LEU A 23 -34.13 45.64 -53.79
N ALA A 24 -34.62 46.87 -53.80
CA ALA A 24 -35.14 47.56 -54.98
C ALA A 24 -35.01 49.08 -54.82
N GLY A 25 -34.48 49.78 -55.83
CA GLY A 25 -34.59 51.25 -55.97
C GLY A 25 -33.35 51.98 -56.51
N LYS A 26 -33.34 52.25 -57.83
CA LYS A 26 -32.47 53.19 -58.60
C LYS A 26 -32.56 54.63 -58.00
N THR A 27 -31.73 55.66 -58.22
CA THR A 27 -30.71 56.11 -59.22
C THR A 27 -29.99 57.31 -58.53
N VAL A 28 -28.72 57.67 -58.78
CA VAL A 28 -28.26 58.73 -59.71
C VAL A 28 -26.72 58.87 -59.55
N ARG A 29 -26.04 59.18 -60.67
CA ARG A 29 -24.59 59.43 -60.85
C ARG A 29 -24.05 60.63 -60.06
N SER A 30 -22.80 60.53 -59.59
CA SER A 30 -21.64 61.38 -59.92
C SER A 30 -20.60 61.35 -58.79
N GLY A 31 -19.32 61.61 -59.11
CA GLY A 31 -18.31 61.95 -58.11
C GLY A 31 -17.24 60.91 -57.85
N THR A 32 -16.17 61.01 -58.63
CA THR A 32 -14.90 60.29 -58.52
C THR A 32 -14.15 60.57 -57.21
N GLY A 33 -13.58 59.51 -56.64
CA GLY A 33 -12.37 59.56 -55.82
C GLY A 33 -12.57 59.88 -54.35
N HIS A 34 -12.94 58.89 -53.52
CA HIS A 34 -12.65 58.84 -52.07
C HIS A 34 -12.96 57.45 -51.45
N ASN A 35 -12.79 56.33 -52.18
CA ASN A 35 -13.36 55.04 -51.76
C ASN A 35 -12.40 53.84 -51.60
N THR A 36 -11.09 54.05 -51.67
CA THR A 36 -10.09 53.01 -51.37
C THR A 36 -9.70 52.99 -49.89
N LYS A 37 -9.56 54.15 -49.23
CA LYS A 37 -9.23 54.22 -47.80
C LYS A 37 -10.34 53.67 -46.89
N PHE A 38 -11.62 53.90 -47.23
CA PHE A 38 -12.75 53.38 -46.46
C PHE A 38 -12.99 51.86 -46.63
N ARG A 39 -12.64 51.29 -47.78
CA ARG A 39 -12.71 49.83 -48.00
C ARG A 39 -11.58 49.09 -47.28
N CYS A 40 -10.35 49.61 -47.29
CA CYS A 40 -9.28 49.07 -46.47
C CYS A 40 -9.57 49.20 -44.98
N LEU A 41 -10.12 50.33 -44.52
CA LEU A 41 -10.47 50.53 -43.11
C LEU A 41 -11.59 49.57 -42.65
N LYS A 42 -12.62 49.32 -43.47
CA LYS A 42 -13.67 48.33 -43.15
C LYS A 42 -13.16 46.89 -43.17
N LEU A 43 -12.23 46.56 -44.06
CA LEU A 43 -11.58 45.24 -44.08
C LEU A 43 -10.66 45.06 -42.86
N ILE A 44 -9.90 46.09 -42.47
CA ILE A 44 -9.03 46.07 -41.29
C ILE A 44 -9.86 46.00 -40.01
N ILE A 45 -10.94 46.79 -39.88
CA ILE A 45 -11.85 46.70 -38.73
C ILE A 45 -12.55 45.34 -38.69
N GLY A 46 -12.98 44.80 -39.84
CA GLY A 46 -13.56 43.46 -39.93
C GLY A 46 -12.56 42.36 -39.54
N LEU A 47 -11.29 42.49 -39.94
CA LEU A 47 -10.22 41.57 -39.56
C LEU A 47 -9.86 41.71 -38.08
N ILE A 48 -9.82 42.93 -37.55
CA ILE A 48 -9.57 43.21 -36.13
C ILE A 48 -10.71 42.68 -35.27
N VAL A 49 -11.97 42.84 -35.69
CA VAL A 49 -13.14 42.27 -34.99
C VAL A 49 -13.13 40.75 -35.08
N LEU A 50 -12.78 40.16 -36.23
CA LEU A 50 -12.67 38.71 -36.37
C LEU A 50 -11.52 38.14 -35.53
N ILE A 51 -10.35 38.79 -35.53
CA ILE A 51 -9.20 38.44 -34.69
C ILE A 51 -9.55 38.65 -33.22
N LEU A 52 -10.24 39.73 -32.84
CA LEU A 52 -10.76 39.95 -31.48
C LEU A 52 -11.82 38.94 -31.09
N SER A 53 -12.63 38.43 -32.02
CA SER A 53 -13.65 37.40 -31.76
C SER A 53 -13.01 36.03 -31.59
N ILE A 54 -11.95 35.74 -32.35
CA ILE A 54 -11.15 34.52 -32.24
C ILE A 54 -10.31 34.57 -30.96
N THR A 55 -9.74 35.72 -30.58
CA THR A 55 -9.00 35.88 -29.32
C THR A 55 -9.91 36.03 -28.10
N LEU A 56 -11.14 36.55 -28.20
CA LEU A 56 -12.11 36.51 -27.10
C LEU A 56 -12.59 35.08 -26.81
N ASN A 57 -12.71 34.22 -27.84
CA ASN A 57 -13.00 32.80 -27.62
C ASN A 57 -11.81 32.02 -27.04
N GLU A 58 -10.58 32.51 -27.20
CA GLU A 58 -9.37 31.92 -26.59
C GLU A 58 -9.03 32.49 -25.19
N VAL A 59 -9.74 33.52 -24.71
CA VAL A 59 -9.47 34.17 -23.41
C VAL A 59 -10.68 34.15 -22.45
N LEU A 60 -11.69 33.32 -22.70
CA LEU A 60 -12.56 32.89 -21.61
C LEU A 60 -11.84 31.79 -20.84
N ALA A 61 -11.28 32.15 -19.67
CA ALA A 61 -10.72 31.19 -18.75
C ALA A 61 -11.73 30.05 -18.53
N GLN A 62 -11.39 28.84 -18.95
CA GLN A 62 -12.21 27.66 -18.72
C GLN A 62 -12.46 27.57 -17.21
N VAL A 63 -13.72 27.67 -16.79
CA VAL A 63 -14.10 27.55 -15.37
C VAL A 63 -14.40 26.08 -15.11
N LEU A 64 -13.63 25.45 -14.22
CA LEU A 64 -13.96 24.12 -13.73
C LEU A 64 -15.24 24.17 -12.91
N THR A 65 -16.11 23.20 -13.14
CA THR A 65 -17.33 22.98 -12.35
C THR A 65 -17.19 21.74 -11.47
N SER A 66 -18.01 21.66 -10.42
CA SER A 66 -18.04 20.51 -9.53
C SER A 66 -18.40 19.21 -10.26
N ASP A 67 -19.26 19.25 -11.27
CA ASP A 67 -19.68 18.04 -11.98
C ASP A 67 -18.59 17.55 -12.92
N GLN A 68 -17.83 18.45 -13.54
CA GLN A 68 -16.67 18.08 -14.35
C GLN A 68 -15.60 17.35 -13.54
N ILE A 69 -15.24 17.86 -12.35
CA ILE A 69 -14.17 17.22 -11.55
C ILE A 69 -14.57 15.87 -10.95
N PHE A 70 -15.87 15.55 -10.87
CA PHE A 70 -16.37 14.26 -10.39
C PHE A 70 -17.02 13.39 -11.47
N SER A 71 -16.94 13.79 -12.74
CA SER A 71 -17.44 13.00 -13.87
C SER A 71 -16.61 11.72 -14.03
N THR A 72 -17.26 10.58 -14.20
CA THR A 72 -16.58 9.29 -14.43
C THR A 72 -16.28 9.02 -15.92
N ASP A 73 -16.38 10.03 -16.77
CA ASP A 73 -16.21 9.91 -18.22
C ASP A 73 -14.79 10.23 -18.69
N HIS A 74 -13.98 10.84 -17.83
CA HIS A 74 -12.57 11.11 -18.10
C HIS A 74 -11.71 11.04 -16.84
N VAL A 75 -10.41 10.84 -17.03
CA VAL A 75 -9.40 10.93 -15.96
C VAL A 75 -8.90 12.37 -15.89
N LEU A 76 -8.98 13.00 -14.72
CA LEU A 76 -8.42 14.35 -14.53
C LEU A 76 -6.90 14.35 -14.72
N ASP A 77 -6.36 15.32 -15.45
CA ASP A 77 -4.92 15.59 -15.44
C ASP A 77 -4.62 16.61 -14.34
N VAL A 78 -3.92 16.16 -13.29
CA VAL A 78 -3.57 16.99 -12.13
C VAL A 78 -2.06 17.13 -12.07
N GLN A 79 -1.58 18.34 -12.30
CA GLN A 79 -0.16 18.68 -12.26
C GLN A 79 0.13 19.55 -11.05
N ILE A 80 1.09 19.14 -10.23
CA ILE A 80 1.48 19.81 -9.00
C ILE A 80 2.92 20.28 -9.15
N LYS A 81 3.15 21.57 -8.88
CA LYS A 81 4.49 22.14 -8.71
C LYS A 81 4.63 22.56 -7.25
N VAL A 82 5.63 22.03 -6.57
CA VAL A 82 5.90 22.25 -5.15
C VAL A 82 7.41 22.32 -4.94
N ASP A 83 7.86 23.06 -3.94
CA ASP A 83 9.27 23.05 -3.56
C ASP A 83 9.73 21.61 -3.25
N PRO A 84 10.88 21.14 -3.78
CA PRO A 84 11.34 19.77 -3.57
C PRO A 84 11.49 19.38 -2.09
N ASN A 85 11.92 20.29 -1.22
CA ASN A 85 12.07 20.01 0.21
C ASN A 85 10.70 19.87 0.88
N ASP A 86 9.73 20.70 0.48
CA ASP A 86 8.35 20.57 0.93
C ASP A 86 7.71 19.27 0.43
N TRP A 87 8.05 18.81 -0.78
CA TRP A 87 7.60 17.50 -1.27
C TRP A 87 8.18 16.35 -0.44
N ILE A 88 9.49 16.38 -0.15
CA ILE A 88 10.15 15.40 0.73
C ILE A 88 9.47 15.40 2.11
N LYS A 89 9.19 16.58 2.68
CA LYS A 89 8.48 16.75 3.94
C LYS A 89 7.08 16.17 3.92
N ILE A 90 6.31 16.37 2.84
CA ILE A 90 5.00 15.71 2.69
C ILE A 90 5.19 14.18 2.73
N CYS A 91 6.13 13.67 1.93
CA CYS A 91 6.36 12.24 1.78
C CYS A 91 6.80 11.57 3.08
N SER A 92 7.65 12.21 3.89
CA SER A 92 8.23 11.66 5.13
C SER A 92 7.30 11.71 6.34
N GLN A 93 6.22 12.50 6.32
CA GLN A 93 5.31 12.57 7.47
C GLN A 93 4.59 11.24 7.72
N GLU A 94 4.50 10.83 8.99
CA GLU A 94 3.84 9.61 9.43
C GLU A 94 2.78 9.86 10.52
N ARG A 95 2.07 8.80 10.92
CA ARG A 95 1.09 8.81 12.02
C ARG A 95 1.55 7.83 13.09
N ASN A 96 1.59 8.29 14.34
CA ASN A 96 1.94 7.44 15.49
C ASN A 96 0.84 6.39 15.75
N PHE A 97 1.24 5.13 15.90
CA PHE A 97 0.36 4.01 16.22
C PHE A 97 -0.14 4.04 17.67
N GLU A 98 0.66 4.56 18.62
CA GLU A 98 0.31 4.56 20.05
C GLU A 98 -0.89 5.46 20.35
N GLU A 99 -1.02 6.60 19.64
CA GLU A 99 -2.20 7.48 19.71
C GLU A 99 -3.49 6.76 19.29
N LEU A 100 -3.40 5.66 18.55
CA LEU A 100 -4.55 4.85 18.10
C LEU A 100 -4.93 3.76 19.11
N SER A 101 -4.02 3.40 20.02
CA SER A 101 -4.23 2.43 21.11
C SER A 101 -4.44 3.08 22.49
N ASP A 102 -4.36 4.41 22.55
CA ASP A 102 -4.44 5.20 23.78
C ASP A 102 -5.87 5.19 24.39
N LEU A 103 -5.98 5.06 25.71
CA LEU A 103 -7.23 5.23 26.46
C LEU A 103 -7.87 6.61 26.20
N ASN A 104 -7.05 7.62 25.87
CA ASN A 104 -7.48 8.96 25.47
C ASN A 104 -8.39 8.98 24.23
N ARG A 105 -8.46 7.90 23.44
CA ARG A 105 -9.40 7.76 22.31
C ARG A 105 -10.87 7.84 22.73
N ARG A 106 -11.19 7.45 23.98
CA ARG A 106 -12.53 7.63 24.57
C ARG A 106 -12.87 9.11 24.71
N GLU A 107 -11.86 9.91 25.02
CA GLU A 107 -11.99 11.31 25.42
C GLU A 107 -11.73 12.30 24.27
N SER A 108 -11.13 11.86 23.15
CA SER A 108 -10.82 12.73 22.02
C SER A 108 -10.59 11.98 20.69
N PRO A 109 -10.83 12.61 19.52
CA PRO A 109 -10.49 12.05 18.19
C PRO A 109 -8.97 11.91 18.00
N PRO A 110 -8.49 11.07 17.05
CA PRO A 110 -7.06 10.93 16.83
C PRO A 110 -6.48 12.21 16.22
N ARG A 111 -5.29 12.63 16.67
CA ARG A 111 -4.66 13.85 16.16
C ARG A 111 -4.30 13.72 14.68
N ASN A 112 -4.27 14.84 13.95
CA ASN A 112 -3.82 14.85 12.56
C ASN A 112 -2.37 15.36 12.49
N PRO A 113 -1.38 14.50 12.16
CA PRO A 113 0.03 14.88 12.16
C PRO A 113 0.47 15.61 10.88
N PHE A 114 -0.38 15.66 9.85
CA PHE A 114 0.02 16.14 8.53
C PHE A 114 -0.17 17.64 8.36
N THR A 115 0.89 18.33 7.91
CA THR A 115 0.92 19.79 7.73
C THR A 115 0.84 20.17 6.25
N TYR A 116 0.28 21.37 5.99
CA TYR A 116 0.21 21.94 4.65
C TYR A 116 1.52 22.64 4.27
N VAL A 117 1.86 22.54 2.99
CA VAL A 117 2.91 23.32 2.31
C VAL A 117 2.32 24.01 1.09
N GLU A 118 2.94 25.09 0.61
CA GLU A 118 2.48 25.84 -0.54
C GLU A 118 2.84 25.11 -1.86
N ALA A 119 1.94 25.15 -2.83
CA ALA A 119 2.15 24.59 -4.15
C ALA A 119 1.30 25.32 -5.20
N GLN A 120 1.64 25.13 -6.46
CA GLN A 120 0.77 25.39 -7.60
C GLN A 120 0.14 24.06 -8.06
N VAL A 121 -1.15 24.07 -8.38
CA VAL A 121 -1.85 22.90 -8.92
C VAL A 121 -2.61 23.30 -10.18
N THR A 122 -2.44 22.53 -11.25
CA THR A 122 -3.20 22.66 -12.50
C THR A 122 -4.09 21.45 -12.65
N ILE A 123 -5.38 21.66 -12.97
CA ILE A 123 -6.39 20.60 -13.14
C ILE A 123 -7.05 20.84 -14.50
N ASP A 124 -6.93 19.89 -15.43
CA ASP A 124 -7.51 19.97 -16.78
C ASP A 124 -7.29 21.37 -17.42
N ASN A 125 -6.05 21.87 -17.36
CA ASN A 125 -5.56 23.18 -17.84
C ASN A 125 -5.93 24.42 -17.00
N VAL A 126 -6.72 24.28 -15.93
CA VAL A 126 -7.02 25.39 -15.03
C VAL A 126 -6.00 25.43 -13.89
N THR A 127 -5.25 26.53 -13.81
CA THR A 127 -4.17 26.70 -12.84
C THR A 127 -4.65 27.42 -11.57
N PHE A 128 -4.39 26.80 -10.42
CA PHE A 128 -4.48 27.38 -9.09
C PHE A 128 -3.06 27.68 -8.59
N PRO A 129 -2.60 28.94 -8.65
CA PRO A 129 -1.19 29.29 -8.46
C PRO A 129 -0.71 29.17 -7.01
N ARG A 130 -1.62 29.28 -6.04
CA ARG A 130 -1.29 29.33 -4.60
C ARG A 130 -2.25 28.50 -3.76
N VAL A 131 -2.01 27.19 -3.75
CA VAL A 131 -2.78 26.23 -2.96
C VAL A 131 -1.95 25.64 -1.83
N GLY A 132 -2.62 25.02 -0.87
CA GLY A 132 -1.95 24.23 0.16
C GLY A 132 -2.07 22.75 -0.18
N ILE A 133 -0.98 22.00 -0.16
CA ILE A 133 -1.01 20.54 -0.29
C ILE A 133 -0.48 19.87 0.98
N ARG A 134 -1.01 18.69 1.32
CA ARG A 134 -0.50 17.89 2.43
C ARG A 134 -0.74 16.41 2.21
N LYS A 135 0.02 15.59 2.95
CA LYS A 135 -0.25 14.15 3.05
C LYS A 135 -1.61 13.90 3.72
N LYS A 136 -2.24 12.84 3.28
CA LYS A 136 -3.39 12.19 3.88
C LYS A 136 -3.04 10.73 4.07
N GLY A 137 -3.50 10.15 5.17
CA GLY A 137 -3.46 8.71 5.31
C GLY A 137 -3.74 8.27 6.73
N PHE A 138 -4.20 7.03 6.82
CA PHE A 138 -4.14 6.21 8.01
C PHE A 138 -3.20 5.03 7.75
N LEU A 139 -2.96 4.18 8.75
CA LEU A 139 -1.90 3.14 8.75
C LEU A 139 -1.76 2.37 7.42
N GLY A 140 -2.86 1.91 6.82
CA GLY A 140 -2.83 1.10 5.60
C GLY A 140 -2.56 1.85 4.29
N SER A 141 -2.66 3.18 4.31
CA SER A 141 -2.62 4.05 3.13
C SER A 141 -1.42 5.01 3.09
N LEU A 142 -0.54 4.93 4.10
CA LEU A 142 0.69 5.73 4.14
C LEU A 142 1.70 5.19 3.14
N SER A 143 2.22 6.09 2.33
CA SER A 143 3.28 5.83 1.37
C SER A 143 4.19 7.05 1.30
N ASN A 144 5.50 6.79 1.24
CA ASN A 144 6.53 7.82 1.15
C ASN A 144 6.93 8.10 -0.31
N THR A 145 6.49 7.27 -1.26
CA THR A 145 6.76 7.43 -2.69
C THR A 145 5.52 7.86 -3.48
N ARG A 146 4.33 7.48 -3.01
CA ARG A 146 3.04 7.80 -3.62
C ARG A 146 2.03 8.17 -2.54
N PRO A 147 2.22 9.29 -1.81
CA PRO A 147 1.33 9.68 -0.72
C PRO A 147 -0.07 9.97 -1.24
N SER A 148 -1.11 9.66 -0.46
CA SER A 148 -2.43 10.26 -0.70
C SER A 148 -2.36 11.74 -0.36
N LEU A 149 -3.02 12.60 -1.14
CA LEU A 149 -2.92 14.04 -1.01
C LEU A 149 -4.26 14.69 -0.69
N LYS A 150 -4.21 15.75 0.11
CA LYS A 150 -5.27 16.75 0.22
C LYS A 150 -4.75 18.05 -0.39
N VAL A 151 -5.50 18.59 -1.34
CA VAL A 151 -5.26 19.94 -1.87
C VAL A 151 -6.28 20.87 -1.25
N LYS A 152 -5.85 22.05 -0.81
CA LYS A 152 -6.68 23.14 -0.29
C LYS A 152 -6.53 24.33 -1.21
N LEU A 153 -7.49 24.51 -2.09
CA LEU A 153 -7.50 25.56 -3.11
C LEU A 153 -7.45 26.95 -2.47
N ASN A 154 -8.19 27.14 -1.37
CA ASN A 154 -8.24 28.39 -0.64
C ASN A 154 -7.24 28.52 0.53
N HIS A 155 -6.08 27.87 0.41
CA HIS A 155 -5.08 27.94 1.47
C HIS A 155 -4.60 29.38 1.67
N LEU A 156 -4.24 30.05 0.58
CA LEU A 156 -3.72 31.42 0.56
C LEU A 156 -4.71 32.39 -0.06
N ASP A 157 -5.20 32.10 -1.27
CA ASP A 157 -6.31 32.84 -1.89
C ASP A 157 -7.66 32.38 -1.29
N LYS A 158 -8.24 33.18 -0.40
CA LYS A 158 -9.48 32.80 0.30
C LYS A 158 -10.70 32.64 -0.62
N ASN A 159 -10.67 33.20 -1.83
CA ASN A 159 -11.76 33.12 -2.80
C ASN A 159 -11.63 31.92 -3.76
N SER A 160 -10.47 31.26 -3.81
CA SER A 160 -10.18 30.15 -4.69
C SER A 160 -11.04 28.91 -4.39
N GLN A 161 -11.87 28.50 -5.34
CA GLN A 161 -12.80 27.38 -5.21
C GLN A 161 -13.26 26.85 -6.56
N ILE A 162 -13.90 25.68 -6.55
CA ILE A 162 -14.63 25.08 -7.68
C ILE A 162 -16.07 24.84 -7.21
N ASP A 163 -17.03 25.68 -7.58
CA ASP A 163 -18.45 25.59 -7.13
C ASP A 163 -18.62 25.36 -5.61
N GLY A 164 -17.92 26.16 -4.79
CA GLY A 164 -17.93 26.01 -3.33
C GLY A 164 -16.95 24.97 -2.78
N ILE A 165 -16.34 24.16 -3.64
CA ILE A 165 -15.34 23.16 -3.25
C ILE A 165 -13.99 23.84 -3.09
N THR A 166 -13.47 23.77 -1.87
CA THR A 166 -12.17 24.36 -1.50
C THR A 166 -11.11 23.31 -1.23
N ASN A 167 -11.48 22.03 -1.21
CA ASN A 167 -10.57 20.93 -0.93
C ASN A 167 -10.80 19.72 -1.82
N LEU A 168 -9.71 19.22 -2.38
CA LEU A 168 -9.68 18.01 -3.20
C LEU A 168 -8.96 16.89 -2.44
N THR A 169 -9.39 15.65 -2.67
CA THR A 169 -8.79 14.46 -2.06
C THR A 169 -8.31 13.54 -3.17
N PHE A 170 -7.06 13.12 -3.13
CA PHE A 170 -6.49 12.14 -4.06
C PHE A 170 -5.96 10.97 -3.24
N ASN A 171 -6.67 9.84 -3.25
CA ASN A 171 -6.24 8.62 -2.57
C ASN A 171 -5.31 7.83 -3.48
N ASN A 172 -4.18 7.40 -2.93
CA ASN A 172 -3.12 6.73 -3.66
C ASN A 172 -3.47 5.30 -4.11
N ASN A 173 -4.59 4.72 -3.68
CA ASN A 173 -4.98 3.35 -4.04
C ASN A 173 -3.93 2.29 -3.69
N GLN A 174 -3.21 2.47 -2.58
CA GLN A 174 -2.24 1.49 -2.08
C GLN A 174 -2.92 0.18 -1.66
N GLN A 175 -4.12 0.29 -1.08
CA GLN A 175 -4.90 -0.85 -0.61
C GLN A 175 -5.91 -1.35 -1.66
N ASP A 176 -6.47 -0.44 -2.46
CA ASP A 176 -7.34 -0.77 -3.59
C ASP A 176 -6.52 -1.03 -4.87
N THR A 177 -5.88 -2.19 -4.93
CA THR A 177 -5.04 -2.54 -6.09
C THR A 177 -5.85 -2.77 -7.38
N SER A 178 -7.17 -2.91 -7.27
CA SER A 178 -8.07 -3.03 -8.43
C SER A 178 -8.36 -1.69 -9.09
N LEU A 179 -8.18 -0.59 -8.34
CA LEU A 179 -8.66 0.76 -8.65
C LEU A 179 -10.20 0.90 -8.70
N MET A 180 -10.96 -0.19 -8.70
CA MET A 180 -12.42 -0.18 -8.86
C MET A 180 -13.18 -0.02 -7.55
N SER A 181 -12.61 -0.42 -6.41
CA SER A 181 -13.38 -0.62 -5.18
C SER A 181 -14.03 0.66 -4.68
N GLN A 182 -13.28 1.78 -4.62
CA GLN A 182 -13.81 3.04 -4.11
C GLN A 182 -14.90 3.62 -5.02
N ILE A 183 -14.62 3.75 -6.32
CA ILE A 183 -15.55 4.37 -7.26
C ILE A 183 -16.84 3.54 -7.38
N MET A 184 -16.74 2.22 -7.52
CA MET A 184 -17.90 1.34 -7.62
C MET A 184 -18.70 1.30 -6.32
N SER A 185 -18.03 1.32 -5.15
CA SER A 185 -18.73 1.30 -3.87
C SER A 185 -19.56 2.56 -3.68
N TYR A 186 -18.96 3.75 -3.83
CA TYR A 186 -19.68 4.99 -3.61
C TYR A 186 -20.79 5.25 -4.63
N THR A 187 -20.58 4.86 -5.90
CA THR A 187 -21.64 4.89 -6.92
C THR A 187 -22.83 4.02 -6.51
N LEU A 188 -22.57 2.81 -6.00
CA LEU A 188 -23.65 1.92 -5.55
C LEU A 188 -24.37 2.43 -4.29
N PHE A 189 -23.67 2.99 -3.30
CA PHE A 189 -24.31 3.63 -2.15
C PHE A 189 -25.27 4.74 -2.61
N ASN A 190 -24.82 5.64 -3.48
CA ASN A 190 -25.67 6.70 -4.02
C ASN A 190 -26.86 6.14 -4.81
N SER A 191 -26.67 5.06 -5.58
CA SER A 191 -27.76 4.46 -6.37
C SER A 191 -28.93 3.95 -5.53
N VAL A 192 -28.67 3.48 -4.30
CA VAL A 192 -29.71 2.99 -3.38
C VAL A 192 -30.28 4.10 -2.48
N GLY A 193 -29.94 5.36 -2.76
CA GLY A 193 -30.35 6.50 -1.95
C GLY A 193 -29.61 6.61 -0.60
N SER A 194 -28.48 5.92 -0.42
CA SER A 194 -27.62 6.09 0.75
C SER A 194 -26.58 7.19 0.46
N PRO A 195 -26.60 8.31 1.22
CA PRO A 195 -25.68 9.42 1.02
C PRO A 195 -24.21 8.99 0.96
N ALA A 196 -23.51 9.21 -0.15
CA ALA A 196 -22.09 8.87 -0.27
C ALA A 196 -21.30 9.86 -1.15
N PRO A 197 -19.99 10.05 -0.89
CA PRO A 197 -19.12 10.90 -1.71
C PRO A 197 -19.17 10.53 -3.20
N ARG A 198 -19.04 11.50 -4.11
CA ARG A 198 -18.65 11.18 -5.49
C ARG A 198 -17.19 10.76 -5.56
N CYS A 199 -16.83 10.00 -6.60
CA CYS A 199 -15.47 9.55 -6.84
C CYS A 199 -15.17 9.54 -8.34
N ASN A 200 -14.05 10.14 -8.74
CA ASN A 200 -13.48 10.06 -10.09
C ASN A 200 -12.02 9.57 -10.01
N TYR A 201 -11.35 9.39 -11.14
CA TYR A 201 -9.91 9.18 -11.23
C TYR A 201 -9.17 10.47 -11.58
N ALA A 202 -7.94 10.58 -11.09
CA ALA A 202 -7.00 11.63 -11.46
C ALA A 202 -5.62 11.02 -11.73
N LYS A 203 -4.98 11.40 -12.81
CA LYS A 203 -3.57 11.13 -13.08
C LYS A 203 -2.77 12.28 -12.48
N LEU A 204 -1.93 11.97 -11.50
CA LEU A 204 -1.14 12.98 -10.79
C LEU A 204 0.28 13.05 -11.34
N THR A 205 0.76 14.26 -11.59
CA THR A 205 2.16 14.57 -11.88
C THR A 205 2.66 15.56 -10.85
N VAL A 206 3.79 15.29 -10.19
CA VAL A 206 4.40 16.20 -9.20
C VAL A 206 5.81 16.55 -9.65
N ASN A 207 6.11 17.84 -9.84
CA ASN A 207 7.40 18.31 -10.33
C ASN A 207 7.88 17.59 -11.61
N GLY A 208 6.95 17.27 -12.51
CA GLY A 208 7.21 16.53 -13.75
C GLY A 208 7.20 15.00 -13.61
N GLN A 209 7.25 14.46 -12.38
CA GLN A 209 7.19 13.02 -12.13
C GLN A 209 5.74 12.51 -12.16
N ASN A 210 5.45 11.54 -13.04
CA ASN A 210 4.15 10.87 -13.09
C ASN A 210 3.99 9.88 -11.93
N LEU A 211 3.04 10.15 -11.03
CA LEU A 211 2.69 9.28 -9.91
C LEU A 211 1.57 8.28 -10.24
N GLY A 212 1.02 8.31 -11.45
CA GLY A 212 -0.03 7.41 -11.92
C GLY A 212 -1.43 7.80 -11.46
N VAL A 213 -2.34 6.82 -11.45
CA VAL A 213 -3.77 7.03 -11.22
C VAL A 213 -4.12 6.99 -9.72
N TYR A 214 -4.85 8.01 -9.29
CA TYR A 214 -5.41 8.18 -7.95
C TYR A 214 -6.93 8.18 -8.00
N SER A 215 -7.57 7.81 -6.89
CA SER A 215 -9.01 8.01 -6.70
C SER A 215 -9.26 9.41 -6.16
N HIS A 216 -9.92 10.27 -6.94
CA HIS A 216 -10.36 11.58 -6.54
C HIS A 216 -11.72 11.50 -5.81
N VAL A 217 -11.69 11.57 -4.47
CA VAL A 217 -12.89 11.39 -3.63
C VAL A 217 -13.41 12.73 -3.11
N GLU A 218 -14.70 12.97 -3.28
CA GLU A 218 -15.39 14.16 -2.79
C GLU A 218 -15.23 14.30 -1.28
N ARG A 219 -14.87 15.51 -0.82
CA ARG A 219 -14.77 15.78 0.61
C ARG A 219 -16.19 15.92 1.18
N ILE A 220 -16.50 15.15 2.21
CA ILE A 220 -17.72 15.33 3.01
C ILE A 220 -17.59 16.64 3.80
N HIS A 221 -18.25 17.67 3.29
CA HIS A 221 -18.25 19.04 3.81
C HIS A 221 -19.48 19.79 3.26
N LYS A 222 -19.57 21.10 3.49
CA LYS A 222 -20.71 21.93 3.06
C LYS A 222 -21.23 21.69 1.63
N PRO A 223 -20.40 21.65 0.55
CA PRO A 223 -20.93 21.40 -0.80
C PRO A 223 -21.59 20.03 -0.94
N PHE A 224 -20.98 19.00 -0.37
CA PHE A 224 -21.54 17.65 -0.30
C PHE A 224 -22.88 17.64 0.46
N LEU A 225 -22.93 18.27 1.64
CA LEU A 225 -24.15 18.30 2.45
C LEU A 225 -25.30 19.01 1.72
N LYS A 226 -25.01 20.15 1.09
CA LYS A 226 -25.98 20.89 0.30
C LYS A 226 -26.50 20.06 -0.88
N ARG A 227 -25.61 19.35 -1.59
CA ARG A 227 -25.97 18.47 -2.71
C ARG A 227 -26.87 17.31 -2.27
N VAL A 228 -26.55 16.67 -1.14
CA VAL A 228 -27.21 15.42 -0.73
C VAL A 228 -28.44 15.64 0.15
N PHE A 229 -28.41 16.62 1.05
CA PHE A 229 -29.49 16.88 2.01
C PHE A 229 -30.28 18.17 1.69
N GLY A 230 -29.89 18.88 0.64
CA GLY A 230 -30.46 20.18 0.28
C GLY A 230 -30.20 21.27 1.33
N ASN A 231 -29.24 21.06 2.24
CA ASN A 231 -28.81 22.01 3.27
C ASN A 231 -27.46 21.59 3.88
N ASP A 232 -26.77 22.51 4.55
CA ASP A 232 -25.46 22.31 5.16
C ASP A 232 -25.35 22.87 6.59
N ASN A 233 -26.50 23.15 7.23
CA ASN A 233 -26.62 23.85 8.52
C ASN A 233 -26.63 22.90 9.74
N GLY A 234 -26.43 21.62 9.52
CA GLY A 234 -26.48 20.59 10.57
C GLY A 234 -25.11 20.30 11.17
N SER A 235 -25.06 19.38 12.12
CA SER A 235 -23.80 18.98 12.77
C SER A 235 -23.22 17.73 12.12
N LEU A 236 -21.98 17.80 11.65
CA LEU A 236 -21.27 16.72 10.96
C LEU A 236 -20.13 16.18 11.82
N TYR A 237 -20.04 14.86 11.90
CA TYR A 237 -19.00 14.15 12.64
C TYR A 237 -18.35 13.06 11.79
N GLU A 238 -17.08 12.75 12.09
CA GLU A 238 -16.36 11.58 11.57
C GLU A 238 -16.11 10.58 12.71
N GLY A 239 -16.33 9.30 12.41
CA GLY A 239 -16.03 8.17 13.28
C GLY A 239 -14.86 7.36 12.75
N THR A 240 -13.79 7.30 13.54
CA THR A 240 -12.58 6.52 13.27
C THR A 240 -12.33 5.59 14.45
N LEU A 241 -12.48 4.26 14.30
CA LEU A 241 -12.34 3.29 15.39
C LEU A 241 -13.10 3.71 16.67
N THR A 242 -14.40 4.02 16.53
CA THR A 242 -15.26 4.49 17.61
C THR A 242 -16.71 4.05 17.42
N ASP A 243 -17.52 4.14 18.49
CA ASP A 243 -18.95 3.81 18.48
C ASP A 243 -19.71 4.52 19.61
N PHE A 244 -21.03 4.40 19.61
CA PHE A 244 -21.96 5.08 20.53
C PHE A 244 -22.04 4.41 21.92
N ARG A 245 -20.92 4.37 22.64
CA ARG A 245 -20.79 3.71 23.95
C ARG A 245 -20.71 4.71 25.12
N PRO A 246 -21.06 4.31 26.36
CA PRO A 246 -20.86 5.16 27.53
C PRO A 246 -19.40 5.59 27.64
N GLY A 247 -19.16 6.88 27.88
CA GLY A 247 -17.82 7.46 27.98
C GLY A 247 -17.12 7.73 26.64
N TRP A 248 -17.75 7.46 25.49
CA TRP A 248 -17.17 7.71 24.16
C TRP A 248 -17.71 8.97 23.46
N LEU A 249 -18.50 9.79 24.16
CA LEU A 249 -19.14 10.99 23.59
C LEU A 249 -18.14 11.87 22.81
N ASN A 250 -16.93 12.07 23.34
CA ASN A 250 -15.93 12.99 22.79
C ASN A 250 -15.00 12.35 21.75
N SER A 251 -15.12 11.05 21.53
CA SER A 251 -14.26 10.31 20.58
C SER A 251 -14.53 10.63 19.10
N PHE A 252 -15.74 11.09 18.77
CA PHE A 252 -16.14 11.50 17.42
C PHE A 252 -15.51 12.85 17.06
N GLU A 253 -14.91 12.93 15.88
CA GLU A 253 -14.30 14.18 15.41
C GLU A 253 -15.39 15.11 14.87
N HIS A 254 -15.59 16.26 15.52
CA HIS A 254 -16.51 17.29 15.03
C HIS A 254 -15.93 17.98 13.79
N LYS A 255 -16.72 18.07 12.72
CA LYS A 255 -16.28 18.66 11.44
C LYS A 255 -16.92 20.00 11.17
N LEU A 256 -18.23 20.13 11.37
CA LEU A 256 -19.03 21.30 11.03
C LEU A 256 -20.30 21.37 11.87
N GLY A 257 -20.87 22.57 12.00
CA GLY A 257 -22.15 22.82 12.67
C GLY A 257 -21.99 23.12 14.15
N SER A 258 -23.10 23.02 14.89
CA SER A 258 -23.11 23.24 16.34
C SER A 258 -22.67 21.96 17.06
N ASP A 259 -21.46 21.98 17.64
CA ASP A 259 -20.96 20.82 18.40
C ASP A 259 -21.81 20.58 19.65
N GLN A 260 -22.30 21.63 20.31
CA GLN A 260 -23.15 21.51 21.50
C GLN A 260 -24.46 20.76 21.20
N ILE A 261 -25.15 21.10 20.10
CA ILE A 261 -26.39 20.42 19.69
C ILE A 261 -26.09 18.98 19.28
N GLY A 262 -25.03 18.79 18.48
CA GLY A 262 -24.64 17.47 18.00
C GLY A 262 -24.26 16.52 19.13
N ARG A 263 -23.40 16.94 20.06
CA ARG A 263 -23.02 16.15 21.26
C ARG A 263 -24.22 15.82 22.14
N ARG A 264 -25.17 16.75 22.32
CA ARG A 264 -26.41 16.45 23.05
C ARG A 264 -27.20 15.32 22.40
N ARG A 265 -27.33 15.32 21.07
CA ARG A 265 -28.00 14.23 20.34
C ARG A 265 -27.22 12.93 20.35
N ILE A 266 -25.89 12.97 20.25
CA ILE A 266 -25.02 11.79 20.38
C ILE A 266 -25.19 11.17 21.77
N GLN A 267 -25.21 11.99 22.82
CA GLN A 267 -25.42 11.55 24.19
C GLN A 267 -26.78 10.86 24.38
N GLN A 268 -27.87 11.43 23.83
CA GLN A 268 -29.18 10.78 23.81
C GLN A 268 -29.15 9.41 23.11
N LEU A 269 -28.39 9.28 22.02
CA LEU A 269 -28.25 8.01 21.31
C LEU A 269 -27.45 6.98 22.11
N ILE A 270 -26.38 7.41 22.78
CA ILE A 270 -25.63 6.58 23.72
C ILE A 270 -26.56 6.07 24.83
N GLU A 271 -27.36 6.95 25.44
CA GLU A 271 -28.32 6.58 26.48
C GLU A 271 -29.38 5.59 25.98
N ALA A 272 -29.96 5.84 24.81
CA ALA A 272 -30.93 4.93 24.19
C ALA A 272 -30.35 3.53 23.96
N LEU A 273 -29.11 3.44 23.44
CA LEU A 273 -28.44 2.17 23.16
C LEU A 273 -28.06 1.38 24.41
N ASN A 274 -27.88 2.06 25.55
CA ASN A 274 -27.54 1.44 26.84
C ASN A 274 -28.75 1.18 27.74
N SER A 275 -29.92 1.69 27.37
CA SER A 275 -31.17 1.42 28.10
C SER A 275 -31.52 -0.07 28.09
N LYS A 276 -32.22 -0.53 29.14
CA LYS A 276 -32.83 -1.86 29.20
C LYS A 276 -34.24 -1.90 28.60
N ASP A 277 -34.63 -0.83 27.90
CA ASP A 277 -35.96 -0.70 27.30
C ASP A 277 -36.18 -1.77 26.22
N LYS A 278 -37.39 -2.33 26.19
CA LYS A 278 -37.81 -3.28 25.15
C LYS A 278 -38.11 -2.57 23.82
N ASN A 279 -38.36 -1.26 23.83
CA ASN A 279 -38.67 -0.45 22.64
C ASN A 279 -37.45 0.25 22.01
N ILE A 280 -36.28 -0.39 22.06
CA ILE A 280 -35.01 0.19 21.61
C ILE A 280 -35.00 0.59 20.12
N GLU A 281 -35.74 -0.10 19.24
CA GLU A 281 -35.88 0.30 17.82
C GLU A 281 -36.50 1.70 17.69
N GLU A 282 -37.59 1.96 18.41
CA GLU A 282 -38.26 3.27 18.38
C GLU A 282 -37.35 4.36 18.96
N ALA A 283 -36.66 4.06 20.07
CA ALA A 283 -35.71 4.99 20.69
C ALA A 283 -34.57 5.37 19.73
N ILE A 284 -33.99 4.40 19.01
CA ILE A 284 -33.00 4.64 17.97
C ILE A 284 -33.64 5.44 16.82
N GLY A 285 -34.85 5.07 16.38
CA GLY A 285 -35.54 5.71 15.26
C GLY A 285 -35.93 7.17 15.47
N ARG A 286 -36.03 7.63 16.73
CA ARG A 286 -36.18 9.06 17.05
C ARG A 286 -34.91 9.87 16.81
N LEU A 287 -33.75 9.21 16.78
CA LEU A 287 -32.43 9.87 16.72
C LEU A 287 -31.68 9.56 15.42
N VAL A 288 -31.97 8.43 14.78
CA VAL A 288 -31.34 7.97 13.55
C VAL A 288 -32.42 7.76 12.50
N ASP A 289 -32.14 8.19 11.28
CA ASP A 289 -33.01 7.89 10.14
C ASP A 289 -32.88 6.41 9.77
N LEU A 290 -33.78 5.57 10.28
CA LEU A 290 -33.68 4.11 10.15
C LEU A 290 -33.78 3.64 8.70
N GLU A 291 -34.56 4.32 7.84
CA GLU A 291 -34.66 3.96 6.43
C GLU A 291 -33.32 4.16 5.72
N SER A 292 -32.73 5.36 5.85
CA SER A 292 -31.40 5.68 5.34
C SER A 292 -30.33 4.76 5.94
N PHE A 293 -30.42 4.45 7.23
CA PHE A 293 -29.47 3.61 7.95
C PHE A 293 -29.51 2.14 7.49
N TYR A 294 -30.69 1.57 7.23
CA TYR A 294 -30.77 0.20 6.70
C TYR A 294 -30.13 0.09 5.31
N ASN A 295 -30.31 1.10 4.44
CA ASN A 295 -29.63 1.14 3.14
C ASN A 295 -28.11 1.20 3.31
N PHE A 296 -27.62 2.08 4.18
CA PHE A 296 -26.19 2.19 4.52
C PHE A 296 -25.62 0.85 5.02
N TRP A 297 -26.28 0.24 6.00
CA TRP A 297 -25.82 -0.98 6.65
C TRP A 297 -25.84 -2.21 5.72
N VAL A 298 -26.91 -2.36 4.93
CA VAL A 298 -27.01 -3.40 3.90
C VAL A 298 -25.90 -3.23 2.87
N MET A 299 -25.61 -2.01 2.43
CA MET A 299 -24.57 -1.76 1.44
C MET A 299 -23.16 -2.09 1.96
N GLU A 300 -22.81 -1.71 3.20
CA GLU A 300 -21.53 -2.12 3.81
C GLU A 300 -21.38 -3.64 3.90
N SER A 301 -22.48 -4.33 4.18
CA SER A 301 -22.51 -5.78 4.21
C SER A 301 -22.38 -6.34 2.80
N LEU A 302 -23.23 -5.95 1.84
CA LEU A 302 -23.26 -6.41 0.46
C LEU A 302 -21.93 -6.18 -0.28
N LEU A 303 -21.28 -5.03 -0.09
CA LEU A 303 -19.99 -4.71 -0.70
C LEU A 303 -18.80 -5.38 -0.01
N GLY A 304 -18.99 -6.03 1.13
CA GLY A 304 -17.89 -6.69 1.84
C GLY A 304 -16.96 -5.74 2.59
N LEU A 305 -17.33 -4.48 2.80
CA LEU A 305 -16.56 -3.47 3.57
C LEU A 305 -16.30 -3.87 5.02
N TRP A 306 -15.16 -4.50 5.29
CA TRP A 306 -14.86 -5.09 6.60
C TRP A 306 -14.47 -4.04 7.65
N ASP A 307 -13.86 -2.93 7.21
CA ASP A 307 -13.38 -1.83 8.05
C ASP A 307 -14.35 -0.62 8.07
N GLY A 308 -15.62 -0.84 7.69
CA GLY A 308 -16.69 0.17 7.79
C GLY A 308 -17.33 0.20 9.18
N TYR A 309 -18.42 0.97 9.35
CA TYR A 309 -19.10 1.11 10.64
C TYR A 309 -19.61 -0.24 11.16
N SER A 310 -20.36 -0.96 10.33
CA SER A 310 -20.97 -2.25 10.69
C SER A 310 -19.95 -3.37 10.84
N GLY A 311 -18.74 -3.21 10.28
CA GLY A 311 -17.68 -4.23 10.30
C GLY A 311 -16.65 -4.05 11.42
N ASN A 312 -16.28 -2.80 11.73
CA ASN A 312 -15.18 -2.46 12.65
C ASN A 312 -15.32 -1.06 13.27
N GLY A 313 -16.54 -0.48 13.31
CA GLY A 313 -16.81 0.87 13.84
C GLY A 313 -15.83 1.95 13.35
N ASN A 314 -15.47 1.88 12.07
CA ASN A 314 -14.47 2.73 11.45
C ASN A 314 -14.97 3.26 10.10
N ASN A 315 -14.26 4.24 9.53
CA ASN A 315 -14.51 4.76 8.19
C ASN A 315 -15.96 5.20 7.92
N PHE A 316 -16.54 6.01 8.80
CA PHE A 316 -17.88 6.56 8.59
C PHE A 316 -17.99 8.02 9.01
N PHE A 317 -18.92 8.74 8.38
CA PHE A 317 -19.40 10.03 8.83
C PHE A 317 -20.86 9.89 9.25
N PHE A 318 -21.33 10.82 10.07
CA PHE A 318 -22.74 10.96 10.32
C PHE A 318 -23.12 12.43 10.49
N TYR A 319 -24.30 12.77 9.99
CA TYR A 319 -24.79 14.13 9.88
C TYR A 319 -26.14 14.26 10.59
N LEU A 320 -26.22 15.14 11.58
CA LEU A 320 -27.48 15.55 12.20
C LEU A 320 -28.19 16.50 11.25
N ASN A 321 -29.14 15.97 10.48
CA ASN A 321 -29.88 16.75 9.50
C ASN A 321 -30.93 17.62 10.20
N PRO A 322 -30.86 18.96 10.08
CA PRO A 322 -31.78 19.86 10.79
C PRO A 322 -33.22 19.77 10.28
N LYS A 323 -33.45 19.22 9.07
CA LYS A 323 -34.81 19.02 8.55
C LYS A 323 -35.53 17.85 9.21
N THR A 324 -34.81 16.76 9.50
CA THR A 324 -35.37 15.53 10.07
C THR A 324 -35.10 15.40 11.55
N ASP A 325 -34.19 16.21 12.10
CA ASP A 325 -33.68 16.12 13.48
C ASP A 325 -33.14 14.71 13.83
N ARG A 326 -32.56 14.05 12.81
CA ARG A 326 -32.03 12.68 12.89
C ARG A 326 -30.65 12.58 12.25
N PHE A 327 -29.86 11.64 12.74
CA PHE A 327 -28.57 11.28 12.17
C PHE A 327 -28.73 10.46 10.88
N HIS A 328 -27.99 10.85 9.86
CA HIS A 328 -27.80 10.13 8.59
C HIS A 328 -26.36 9.65 8.51
N PHE A 329 -26.14 8.37 8.24
CA PHE A 329 -24.81 7.75 8.13
C PHE A 329 -24.30 7.83 6.68
N ILE A 330 -23.00 8.06 6.53
CA ILE A 330 -22.32 8.27 5.25
C ILE A 330 -21.05 7.41 5.25
N PRO A 331 -20.80 6.56 4.23
CA PRO A 331 -19.63 5.71 4.18
C PRO A 331 -18.36 6.51 3.86
N TRP A 332 -17.23 6.03 4.33
CA TRP A 332 -15.90 6.52 4.01
C TRP A 332 -14.94 5.33 3.83
N GLY A 333 -13.71 5.57 3.35
CA GLY A 333 -12.67 4.52 3.28
C GLY A 333 -13.05 3.24 2.52
N ALA A 334 -13.73 3.35 1.38
CA ALA A 334 -14.24 2.19 0.63
C ALA A 334 -13.19 1.46 -0.25
N ASP A 335 -11.90 1.54 0.08
CA ASP A 335 -10.78 0.95 -0.67
C ASP A 335 -10.67 -0.58 -0.54
N HIS A 336 -11.35 -1.19 0.43
CA HIS A 336 -11.50 -2.65 0.55
C HIS A 336 -12.89 -3.16 0.15
N GLY A 337 -13.63 -2.40 -0.66
CA GLY A 337 -14.85 -2.89 -1.29
C GLY A 337 -14.60 -4.14 -2.14
N PHE A 338 -15.65 -4.93 -2.38
CA PHE A 338 -15.61 -6.14 -3.20
C PHE A 338 -14.58 -7.19 -2.76
N SER A 339 -14.26 -7.20 -1.47
CA SER A 339 -13.33 -8.15 -0.86
C SER A 339 -14.06 -9.13 0.07
N ARG A 340 -13.51 -10.35 0.20
CA ARG A 340 -13.98 -11.28 1.23
C ARG A 340 -13.39 -10.87 2.58
N PHE A 341 -14.25 -10.80 3.58
CA PHE A 341 -13.89 -10.49 4.96
C PHE A 341 -12.68 -11.35 5.42
N PRO A 342 -11.56 -10.75 5.87
CA PRO A 342 -10.38 -11.47 6.32
C PRO A 342 -10.61 -12.06 7.73
N GLY A 343 -11.63 -12.90 7.87
CA GLY A 343 -12.17 -13.38 9.15
C GLY A 343 -11.34 -14.46 9.84
N LYS A 344 -10.10 -14.17 10.24
CA LYS A 344 -9.30 -15.13 11.03
C LYS A 344 -8.69 -14.62 12.34
N ARG A 345 -8.82 -13.35 12.71
CA ARG A 345 -8.23 -12.86 13.96
C ARG A 345 -9.18 -12.79 15.17
N GLU A 346 -10.50 -12.86 14.98
CA GLU A 346 -11.43 -12.52 16.09
C GLU A 346 -12.65 -13.44 16.28
N TYR A 347 -12.86 -14.43 15.41
CA TYR A 347 -14.06 -15.26 15.45
C TYR A 347 -13.74 -16.76 15.45
N ASN A 348 -14.39 -17.52 16.34
CA ASN A 348 -14.26 -18.98 16.43
C ASN A 348 -14.91 -19.71 15.23
N GLN A 349 -15.72 -19.02 14.42
CA GLN A 349 -16.29 -19.45 13.14
C GLN A 349 -16.18 -18.32 12.11
N PRO A 350 -16.13 -18.61 10.79
CA PRO A 350 -16.13 -17.56 9.78
C PRO A 350 -17.40 -16.69 9.95
N PRO A 351 -17.26 -15.36 10.02
CA PRO A 351 -18.40 -14.49 10.22
C PRO A 351 -19.39 -14.58 9.05
N PRO A 352 -20.69 -14.42 9.31
CA PRO A 352 -21.72 -14.25 8.29
C PRO A 352 -21.32 -13.33 7.15
N ILE A 353 -21.66 -13.74 5.94
CA ILE A 353 -21.34 -13.01 4.71
C ILE A 353 -22.39 -11.92 4.45
N SER A 354 -23.65 -12.21 4.74
CA SER A 354 -24.82 -11.37 4.44
C SER A 354 -25.03 -10.20 5.40
N VAL A 355 -24.45 -10.24 6.60
CA VAL A 355 -24.67 -9.25 7.64
C VAL A 355 -23.42 -9.04 8.49
N LYS A 356 -23.20 -7.80 8.93
CA LYS A 356 -22.17 -7.43 9.88
C LYS A 356 -22.79 -6.63 11.02
N THR A 357 -22.46 -6.96 12.26
CA THR A 357 -23.10 -6.36 13.44
C THR A 357 -22.10 -5.82 14.44
N HIS A 358 -20.90 -5.40 14.01
CA HIS A 358 -19.90 -4.87 14.92
C HIS A 358 -20.29 -3.48 15.45
N GLY A 359 -20.85 -2.61 14.59
CA GLY A 359 -21.41 -1.33 15.04
C GLY A 359 -22.58 -1.57 16.02
N LEU A 360 -22.61 -0.82 17.13
CA LEU A 360 -23.53 -1.05 18.24
C LEU A 360 -25.00 -0.86 17.84
N ILE A 361 -25.31 0.12 16.97
CA ILE A 361 -26.66 0.31 16.42
C ILE A 361 -27.06 -0.94 15.62
N CYS A 362 -26.18 -1.41 14.73
CA CYS A 362 -26.40 -2.63 13.95
C CYS A 362 -26.64 -3.82 14.89
N HIS A 363 -25.80 -4.00 15.91
CA HIS A 363 -25.93 -5.09 16.88
C HIS A 363 -27.28 -5.07 17.60
N LYS A 364 -27.66 -3.92 18.16
CA LYS A 364 -28.89 -3.75 18.95
C LYS A 364 -30.14 -4.00 18.10
N LEU A 365 -30.22 -3.38 16.92
CA LEU A 365 -31.33 -3.62 15.99
C LEU A 365 -31.37 -5.09 15.56
N TYR A 366 -30.23 -5.71 15.25
CA TYR A 366 -30.19 -7.10 14.81
C TYR A 366 -30.60 -8.12 15.89
N GLN A 367 -30.68 -7.73 17.18
CA GLN A 367 -31.22 -8.62 18.21
C GLN A 367 -32.75 -8.70 18.17
N ILE A 368 -33.43 -7.71 17.57
CA ILE A 368 -34.89 -7.67 17.43
C ILE A 368 -35.31 -8.41 16.15
N GLU A 369 -36.29 -9.30 16.26
CA GLU A 369 -36.73 -10.11 15.11
C GLU A 369 -37.29 -9.27 13.96
N ASP A 370 -38.13 -8.28 14.25
CA ASP A 370 -38.72 -7.43 13.21
C ASP A 370 -37.68 -6.54 12.52
N CYS A 371 -36.70 -6.00 13.26
CA CYS A 371 -35.54 -5.34 12.68
C CYS A 371 -34.71 -6.27 11.77
N ARG A 372 -34.50 -7.55 12.17
CA ARG A 372 -33.81 -8.52 11.29
C ARG A 372 -34.59 -8.77 10.00
N ARG A 373 -35.91 -8.89 10.10
CA ARG A 373 -36.78 -9.03 8.91
C ARG A 373 -36.73 -7.78 8.04
N GLN A 374 -36.68 -6.59 8.64
CA GLN A 374 -36.52 -5.33 7.91
C GLN A 374 -35.17 -5.28 7.19
N TYR A 375 -34.07 -5.64 7.87
CA TYR A 375 -32.75 -5.76 7.25
C TYR A 375 -32.76 -6.73 6.05
N GLU A 376 -33.34 -7.93 6.22
CA GLU A 376 -33.44 -8.92 5.14
C GLU A 376 -34.25 -8.38 3.96
N ARG A 377 -35.38 -7.70 4.21
CA ARG A 377 -36.21 -7.07 3.17
C ARG A 377 -35.41 -6.03 2.39
N THR A 378 -34.68 -5.14 3.08
CA THR A 378 -33.82 -4.14 2.44
C THR A 378 -32.71 -4.79 1.62
N LEU A 379 -32.05 -5.83 2.16
CA LEU A 379 -31.02 -6.60 1.46
C LEU A 379 -31.55 -7.23 0.17
N ARG A 380 -32.71 -7.91 0.24
CA ARG A 380 -33.36 -8.51 -0.92
C ARG A 380 -33.75 -7.46 -1.95
N LYS A 381 -34.33 -6.33 -1.51
CA LYS A 381 -34.70 -5.22 -2.38
C LYS A 381 -33.48 -4.68 -3.13
N ILE A 382 -32.41 -4.36 -2.41
CA ILE A 382 -31.17 -3.82 -3.00
C ILE A 382 -30.54 -4.83 -3.98
N MET A 383 -30.46 -6.10 -3.59
CA MET A 383 -29.95 -7.15 -4.48
C MET A 383 -30.80 -7.32 -5.74
N LEU A 384 -32.13 -7.20 -5.63
CA LEU A 384 -33.03 -7.34 -6.76
C LEU A 384 -32.92 -6.14 -7.71
N GLU A 385 -32.95 -4.92 -7.17
CA GLU A 385 -33.07 -3.69 -7.96
C GLU A 385 -31.72 -3.16 -8.47
N TYR A 386 -30.65 -3.24 -7.67
CA TYR A 386 -29.39 -2.52 -7.97
C TYR A 386 -28.19 -3.44 -8.23
N TRP A 387 -28.16 -4.67 -7.70
CA TRP A 387 -27.03 -5.61 -7.93
C TRP A 387 -27.10 -6.30 -9.31
N LYS A 388 -27.19 -5.53 -10.39
CA LYS A 388 -27.28 -6.05 -11.77
C LYS A 388 -25.90 -6.46 -12.26
N GLU A 389 -25.54 -7.74 -12.06
CA GLU A 389 -24.18 -8.27 -12.27
C GLU A 389 -23.56 -7.88 -13.62
N ASP A 390 -24.30 -8.02 -14.73
CA ASP A 390 -23.82 -7.67 -16.06
C ASP A 390 -23.52 -6.17 -16.19
N ASN A 391 -24.41 -5.31 -15.69
CA ASN A 391 -24.20 -3.85 -15.71
C ASN A 391 -22.97 -3.44 -14.89
N LEU A 392 -22.79 -4.04 -13.71
CA LEU A 392 -21.64 -3.76 -12.85
C LEU A 392 -20.32 -4.21 -13.49
N ILE A 393 -20.34 -5.36 -14.18
CA ILE A 393 -19.16 -5.87 -14.89
C ILE A 393 -18.85 -5.00 -16.11
N SER A 394 -19.87 -4.56 -16.88
CA SER A 394 -19.68 -3.63 -17.99
C SER A 394 -19.11 -2.29 -17.53
N GLU A 395 -19.55 -1.79 -16.38
CA GLU A 395 -19.02 -0.55 -15.83
C GLU A 395 -17.55 -0.69 -15.40
N ILE A 396 -17.17 -1.80 -14.77
CA ILE A 396 -15.76 -2.11 -14.48
C ILE A 396 -14.93 -2.09 -15.76
N GLN A 397 -15.39 -2.75 -16.82
CA GLN A 397 -14.67 -2.81 -18.10
C GLN A 397 -14.52 -1.41 -18.74
N ARG A 398 -15.56 -0.58 -18.66
CA ARG A 398 -15.52 0.81 -19.14
C ARG A 398 -14.46 1.62 -18.38
N LEU A 399 -14.49 1.55 -17.05
CA LEU A 399 -13.54 2.27 -16.18
C LEU A 399 -12.10 1.78 -16.38
N GLU A 400 -11.88 0.47 -16.48
CA GLU A 400 -10.57 -0.12 -16.77
C GLU A 400 -10.01 0.36 -18.11
N THR A 401 -10.85 0.36 -19.15
CA THR A 401 -10.47 0.85 -20.48
C THR A 401 -10.06 2.32 -20.41
N MET A 402 -10.82 3.13 -19.67
CA MET A 402 -10.57 4.56 -19.51
C MET A 402 -9.24 4.86 -18.80
N ILE A 403 -8.88 4.12 -17.75
CA ILE A 403 -7.67 4.40 -16.97
C ILE A 403 -6.39 3.79 -17.57
N GLN A 404 -6.52 2.81 -18.47
CA GLN A 404 -5.41 2.04 -19.01
C GLN A 404 -4.24 2.89 -19.57
N PRO A 405 -4.47 4.00 -20.30
CA PRO A 405 -3.39 4.84 -20.82
C PRO A 405 -2.56 5.53 -19.73
N TYR A 406 -3.11 5.71 -18.53
CA TYR A 406 -2.54 6.53 -17.46
C TYR A 406 -1.83 5.71 -16.37
N LEU A 407 -1.92 4.38 -16.43
CA LEU A 407 -1.33 3.50 -15.43
C LEU A 407 0.20 3.52 -15.48
N ILE A 408 0.84 3.66 -14.32
CA ILE A 408 2.28 3.39 -14.17
C ILE A 408 2.53 1.87 -14.11
N LEU A 409 3.79 1.43 -14.29
CA LEU A 409 4.16 0.00 -14.37
C LEU A 409 3.60 -0.84 -13.21
N ASP A 410 3.71 -0.35 -11.99
CA ASP A 410 3.18 -1.04 -10.81
C ASP A 410 1.66 -1.22 -10.85
N GLN A 411 0.94 -0.20 -11.31
CA GLN A 411 -0.51 -0.26 -11.48
C GLN A 411 -0.88 -1.23 -12.61
N LYS A 412 -0.17 -1.21 -13.75
CA LYS A 412 -0.37 -2.16 -14.86
C LYS A 412 -0.21 -3.63 -14.44
N ARG A 413 0.64 -3.91 -13.44
CA ARG A 413 0.86 -5.26 -12.92
C ARG A 413 -0.30 -5.74 -12.05
N THR A 414 -0.94 -4.84 -11.31
CA THR A 414 -1.98 -5.19 -10.33
C THR A 414 -3.41 -5.07 -10.88
N THR A 415 -3.65 -4.24 -11.90
CA THR A 415 -4.98 -4.00 -12.50
C THR A 415 -5.37 -5.00 -13.59
N LYS A 416 -4.45 -5.85 -14.08
CA LYS A 416 -4.75 -6.77 -15.20
C LYS A 416 -5.83 -7.81 -14.83
N ILE A 417 -6.94 -7.75 -15.55
CA ILE A 417 -7.86 -8.89 -15.73
C ILE A 417 -7.15 -9.97 -16.55
N LYS A 418 -7.07 -11.20 -16.01
CA LYS A 418 -6.95 -12.38 -16.88
C LYS A 418 -8.27 -12.48 -17.64
N THR A 419 -8.30 -12.08 -18.91
CA THR A 419 -9.44 -12.26 -19.81
C THR A 419 -9.69 -13.76 -19.95
N PHE A 420 -10.60 -14.29 -19.13
CA PHE A 420 -11.16 -15.61 -19.35
C PHE A 420 -12.18 -15.47 -20.48
N ASP A 421 -11.79 -15.94 -21.66
CA ASP A 421 -12.59 -15.95 -22.87
C ASP A 421 -13.99 -16.54 -22.61
N ASN A 422 -15.02 -15.69 -22.76
CA ASN A 422 -16.43 -16.00 -22.48
C ASN A 422 -17.03 -17.06 -23.40
N LYS A 423 -16.31 -17.52 -24.43
CA LYS A 423 -16.82 -18.48 -25.43
C LYS A 423 -17.04 -19.90 -24.89
N LYS A 424 -16.37 -20.34 -23.82
CA LYS A 424 -16.43 -21.75 -23.37
C LYS A 424 -17.51 -22.09 -22.31
N ARG A 425 -18.37 -21.15 -21.91
CA ARG A 425 -19.36 -21.39 -20.83
C ARG A 425 -20.83 -21.47 -21.25
N LYS A 426 -21.19 -21.15 -22.51
CA LYS A 426 -22.58 -21.31 -22.98
C LYS A 426 -23.06 -22.77 -23.01
N ASP A 427 -22.15 -23.74 -23.05
CA ASP A 427 -22.53 -25.17 -23.13
C ASP A 427 -22.79 -25.85 -21.78
N LYS A 428 -22.56 -25.18 -20.65
CA LYS A 428 -22.72 -25.80 -19.31
C LYS A 428 -24.01 -25.44 -18.57
N TYR A 429 -24.89 -24.64 -19.18
CA TYR A 429 -26.12 -24.16 -18.55
C TYR A 429 -27.38 -25.00 -18.84
N LYS A 430 -27.25 -26.16 -19.50
CA LYS A 430 -28.42 -26.98 -19.90
C LYS A 430 -28.80 -28.14 -18.97
N ASP A 431 -28.08 -28.44 -17.89
CA ASP A 431 -28.27 -29.74 -17.22
C ASP A 431 -28.50 -29.72 -15.70
N PHE A 432 -29.16 -28.69 -15.16
CA PHE A 432 -29.50 -28.61 -13.73
C PHE A 432 -30.97 -28.89 -13.38
N SER A 433 -31.79 -29.37 -14.32
CA SER A 433 -33.22 -29.66 -14.08
C SER A 433 -33.58 -31.14 -13.92
N LYS A 434 -32.61 -32.05 -13.73
CA LYS A 434 -32.89 -33.51 -13.70
C LYS A 434 -32.52 -34.32 -12.46
N GLU A 435 -32.10 -33.71 -11.35
CA GLU A 435 -31.92 -34.45 -10.09
C GLU A 435 -32.98 -34.08 -9.05
N THR A 436 -34.22 -34.46 -9.33
CA THR A 436 -35.24 -34.62 -8.30
C THR A 436 -35.91 -35.97 -8.50
N ARG A 437 -35.30 -37.04 -7.97
CA ARG A 437 -35.97 -38.25 -7.42
C ARG A 437 -34.96 -39.36 -7.11
N ILE A 438 -35.17 -39.99 -5.93
CA ILE A 438 -34.69 -41.32 -5.49
C ILE A 438 -33.27 -41.37 -4.89
N ARG A 439 -33.13 -41.34 -3.55
CA ARG A 439 -32.97 -42.55 -2.69
C ARG A 439 -32.65 -42.19 -1.22
N LYS A 440 -33.42 -42.81 -0.32
CA LYS A 440 -33.22 -42.85 1.13
C LYS A 440 -31.89 -43.51 1.51
N GLY A 441 -31.26 -43.01 2.58
CA GLY A 441 -30.34 -43.75 3.45
C GLY A 441 -28.90 -43.89 2.96
N LYS A 442 -28.04 -42.93 3.32
CA LYS A 442 -26.62 -43.11 3.68
C LYS A 442 -26.01 -41.78 4.14
N LYS A 443 -25.34 -41.80 5.30
CA LYS A 443 -24.51 -40.70 5.82
C LYS A 443 -23.44 -40.36 4.77
N ASN A 444 -23.56 -39.20 4.13
CA ASN A 444 -22.56 -38.71 3.19
C ASN A 444 -21.65 -37.67 3.86
N ASN A 445 -20.37 -38.04 3.97
CA ASN A 445 -19.26 -37.12 4.10
C ASN A 445 -19.27 -36.17 2.89
N GLN A 446 -19.68 -34.92 3.12
CA GLN A 446 -19.37 -33.84 2.19
C GLN A 446 -17.85 -33.65 2.18
N LYS A 447 -17.22 -34.04 1.07
CA LYS A 447 -15.86 -33.63 0.72
C LYS A 447 -15.83 -32.11 0.75
N LYS A 448 -15.13 -31.54 1.74
CA LYS A 448 -14.65 -30.16 1.70
C LYS A 448 -13.78 -30.02 0.45
N ASP A 449 -14.27 -29.25 -0.51
CA ASP A 449 -13.46 -28.71 -1.59
C ASP A 449 -12.43 -27.75 -0.97
N THR A 450 -11.23 -28.25 -0.72
CA THR A 450 -10.10 -27.46 -0.21
C THR A 450 -9.15 -27.07 -1.33
N SER A 451 -9.68 -26.72 -2.51
CA SER A 451 -8.86 -26.26 -3.63
C SER A 451 -8.83 -24.72 -3.76
N THR A 452 -7.63 -24.16 -3.54
CA THR A 452 -7.12 -22.87 -4.03
C THR A 452 -7.63 -21.55 -3.39
N LYS A 453 -6.76 -20.95 -2.56
CA LYS A 453 -6.76 -19.51 -2.23
C LYS A 453 -6.35 -18.70 -3.47
N THR A 454 -7.26 -18.50 -4.42
CA THR A 454 -7.12 -17.44 -5.43
C THR A 454 -7.77 -16.17 -4.88
N LYS A 455 -7.05 -15.05 -4.83
CA LYS A 455 -7.68 -13.72 -4.69
C LYS A 455 -8.65 -13.59 -5.88
N ARG A 456 -9.96 -13.65 -5.59
CA ARG A 456 -11.01 -13.45 -6.60
C ARG A 456 -10.97 -11.98 -7.05
N SER A 457 -11.08 -11.74 -8.34
CA SER A 457 -11.19 -10.38 -8.91
C SER A 457 -12.48 -9.69 -8.43
N VAL A 458 -12.59 -8.36 -8.58
CA VAL A 458 -13.84 -7.61 -8.31
C VAL A 458 -15.01 -8.22 -9.11
N VAL A 459 -14.76 -8.60 -10.36
CA VAL A 459 -15.72 -9.30 -11.22
C VAL A 459 -16.16 -10.65 -10.61
N ASP A 460 -15.22 -11.45 -10.10
CA ASP A 460 -15.56 -12.71 -9.44
C ASP A 460 -16.35 -12.47 -8.16
N PHE A 461 -15.99 -11.46 -7.37
CA PHE A 461 -16.78 -11.07 -6.20
C PHE A 461 -18.23 -10.80 -6.61
N ILE A 462 -18.46 -9.95 -7.62
CA ILE A 462 -19.80 -9.61 -8.11
C ILE A 462 -20.61 -10.86 -8.49
N ARG A 463 -20.02 -11.75 -9.30
CA ARG A 463 -20.68 -12.98 -9.78
C ARG A 463 -21.07 -13.94 -8.67
N TYR A 464 -20.25 -14.07 -7.63
CA TYR A 464 -20.53 -15.02 -6.54
C TYR A 464 -21.33 -14.40 -5.39
N ARG A 465 -21.31 -13.07 -5.24
CA ARG A 465 -21.89 -12.39 -4.07
C ARG A 465 -23.37 -12.67 -3.89
N ARG A 466 -24.14 -12.56 -4.98
CA ARG A 466 -25.59 -12.82 -4.96
C ARG A 466 -25.89 -14.23 -4.49
N LYS A 467 -25.17 -15.22 -5.04
CA LYS A 467 -25.32 -16.64 -4.67
C LYS A 467 -24.96 -16.89 -3.21
N ASP A 468 -23.80 -16.37 -2.77
CA ASP A 468 -23.31 -16.58 -1.40
C ASP A 468 -24.32 -16.03 -0.37
N ILE A 469 -24.83 -14.80 -0.57
CA ILE A 469 -25.84 -14.20 0.31
C ILE A 469 -27.20 -14.92 0.21
N SER A 470 -27.64 -15.28 -0.99
CA SER A 470 -28.92 -15.98 -1.17
C SER A 470 -28.95 -17.33 -0.45
N ASN A 471 -27.81 -18.02 -0.37
CA ASN A 471 -27.70 -19.26 0.39
C ASN A 471 -27.87 -19.04 1.90
N GLU A 472 -27.29 -17.98 2.47
CA GLU A 472 -27.50 -17.64 3.89
C GLU A 472 -28.96 -17.29 4.16
N ILE A 473 -29.57 -16.51 3.27
CA ILE A 473 -30.99 -16.15 3.35
C ILE A 473 -31.89 -17.41 3.33
N ILE A 474 -31.64 -18.36 2.41
CA ILE A 474 -32.43 -19.61 2.29
C ILE A 474 -32.31 -20.47 3.55
N ASN A 475 -31.13 -20.49 4.18
CA ASN A 475 -30.89 -21.22 5.43
C ASN A 475 -31.43 -20.50 6.67
N GLY A 476 -32.11 -19.36 6.48
CA GLY A 476 -32.48 -18.42 7.53
C GLY A 476 -31.32 -17.45 7.80
N MET A 477 -31.64 -16.15 7.84
CA MET A 477 -30.65 -15.11 8.12
C MET A 477 -29.86 -15.47 9.39
N PRO A 478 -28.51 -15.45 9.33
CA PRO A 478 -27.68 -15.91 10.42
C PRO A 478 -27.92 -15.07 11.67
N LEU A 479 -28.02 -15.73 12.82
CA LEU A 479 -28.12 -15.06 14.12
C LEU A 479 -26.72 -14.69 14.62
N TRP A 480 -26.50 -13.40 14.86
CA TRP A 480 -25.23 -12.90 15.38
C TRP A 480 -25.42 -12.43 16.82
N ALA A 481 -25.23 -13.35 17.76
CA ALA A 481 -25.44 -13.12 19.20
C ALA A 481 -24.23 -12.52 19.92
N THR A 482 -23.03 -12.57 19.33
CA THR A 482 -21.82 -12.04 19.96
C THR A 482 -21.88 -10.51 20.02
N SER A 483 -21.88 -9.97 21.24
CA SER A 483 -21.76 -8.53 21.48
C SER A 483 -20.44 -8.00 20.91
N PRO A 484 -20.42 -6.82 20.27
CA PRO A 484 -19.19 -6.27 19.74
C PRO A 484 -18.25 -5.91 20.89
N ARG A 485 -17.01 -6.41 20.81
CA ARG A 485 -15.98 -6.18 21.84
C ARG A 485 -15.80 -4.67 22.08
N GLU A 486 -15.52 -4.30 23.32
CA GLU A 486 -14.95 -2.98 23.58
C GLU A 486 -13.57 -2.93 22.95
N TYR A 487 -13.29 -1.87 22.18
CA TYR A 487 -11.95 -1.62 21.66
C TYR A 487 -10.96 -1.66 22.83
N TRP A 488 -10.02 -2.60 22.76
CA TRP A 488 -8.81 -2.67 23.59
C TRP A 488 -8.96 -2.91 25.10
N ILE A 489 -9.96 -3.67 25.56
CA ILE A 489 -9.84 -4.34 26.86
C ILE A 489 -9.06 -5.66 26.68
N LYS A 490 -7.73 -5.61 26.83
CA LYS A 490 -6.97 -6.81 27.24
C LYS A 490 -7.28 -7.03 28.73
N GLN A 491 -8.41 -7.65 29.04
CA GLN A 491 -8.53 -8.32 30.34
C GLN A 491 -7.56 -9.50 30.30
N LYS A 492 -6.40 -9.35 30.95
CA LYS A 492 -5.57 -10.50 31.32
C LYS A 492 -6.42 -11.35 32.26
N GLN A 493 -7.04 -12.43 31.77
CA GLN A 493 -7.47 -13.51 32.64
C GLN A 493 -6.30 -14.50 32.79
N PRO A 494 -5.93 -14.89 34.02
CA PRO A 494 -4.87 -15.87 34.25
C PRO A 494 -5.34 -17.26 33.77
N PHE A 495 -4.48 -17.95 33.03
CA PHE A 495 -4.72 -19.32 32.58
C PHE A 495 -4.45 -20.28 33.75
N GLU A 496 -5.49 -20.91 34.29
CA GLU A 496 -5.35 -22.08 35.16
C GLU A 496 -5.09 -23.33 34.31
N SER A 497 -4.07 -24.10 34.69
CA SER A 497 -3.69 -25.37 34.09
C SER A 497 -4.58 -26.50 34.59
N SER A 498 -5.30 -27.20 33.71
CA SER A 498 -5.89 -28.51 34.02
C SER A 498 -5.13 -29.62 33.27
N LYS A 499 -4.54 -30.54 34.06
CA LYS A 499 -3.86 -31.77 33.65
C LYS A 499 -4.85 -32.88 33.24
N ASP A 500 -4.25 -33.95 32.69
CA ASP A 500 -4.67 -35.37 32.65
C ASP A 500 -5.41 -35.96 31.42
N PRO A 501 -5.27 -37.30 31.13
CA PRO A 501 -4.03 -38.01 30.80
C PRO A 501 -4.17 -39.01 29.60
N LYS A 502 -3.05 -39.66 29.24
CA LYS A 502 -2.84 -40.59 28.11
C LYS A 502 -3.68 -41.89 28.12
N ILE A 503 -4.04 -42.40 26.93
CA ILE A 503 -4.30 -43.84 26.66
C ILE A 503 -3.73 -44.23 25.28
N GLY A 504 -2.93 -45.30 25.21
CA GLY A 504 -2.33 -45.84 23.98
C GLY A 504 -2.96 -47.15 23.48
N ARG A 505 -2.65 -47.57 22.23
CA ARG A 505 -2.66 -48.99 21.82
C ARG A 505 -1.93 -49.27 20.49
N LYS A 506 -1.56 -50.55 20.37
CA LYS A 506 -0.51 -51.21 19.57
C LYS A 506 -0.78 -51.44 18.07
N ILE A 507 0.32 -51.73 17.38
CA ILE A 507 0.53 -52.20 16.00
C ILE A 507 0.03 -53.65 15.79
N GLY A 508 -0.51 -53.94 14.60
CA GLY A 508 -0.70 -55.30 14.06
C GLY A 508 -0.77 -55.28 12.52
N SER A 509 0.04 -56.10 11.86
CA SER A 509 0.24 -56.19 10.40
C SER A 509 -0.59 -57.32 9.75
N LYS A 510 -0.98 -57.15 8.47
CA LYS A 510 -1.05 -58.22 7.43
C LYS A 510 -1.29 -57.64 6.02
N LYS A 511 -0.45 -58.08 5.07
CA LYS A 511 -0.54 -57.97 3.59
C LYS A 511 -1.81 -58.73 3.11
N GLU A 512 -2.50 -58.45 1.99
CA GLU A 512 -2.11 -58.40 0.56
C GLU A 512 -3.42 -58.13 -0.24
N LYS A 513 -3.53 -57.26 -1.26
CA LYS A 513 -3.29 -57.47 -2.71
C LYS A 513 -3.42 -56.13 -3.44
N LYS A 514 -2.52 -55.89 -4.40
CA LYS A 514 -2.16 -54.58 -4.98
C LYS A 514 -3.16 -54.04 -6.01
N ASN A 515 -3.85 -52.96 -5.65
CA ASN A 515 -4.17 -51.88 -6.59
C ASN A 515 -3.03 -50.85 -6.51
N ILE A 516 -2.48 -50.41 -7.64
CA ILE A 516 -1.38 -49.43 -7.66
C ILE A 516 -1.86 -48.13 -6.99
N ASN A 517 -1.36 -47.86 -5.79
CA ASN A 517 -1.83 -46.72 -5.00
C ASN A 517 -1.26 -45.40 -5.57
N GLN A 518 -1.81 -44.27 -5.13
CA GLN A 518 -1.45 -42.93 -5.59
C GLN A 518 0.03 -42.58 -5.33
N GLN A 519 0.68 -43.25 -4.36
CA GLN A 519 2.08 -43.10 -4.01
C GLN A 519 3.01 -43.81 -5.01
N GLN A 520 2.59 -44.97 -5.54
CA GLN A 520 3.30 -45.65 -6.63
C GLN A 520 3.16 -44.92 -7.97
N LYS A 521 2.00 -44.28 -8.24
CA LYS A 521 1.83 -43.40 -9.42
C LYS A 521 2.74 -42.17 -9.36
N LYS A 522 2.87 -41.56 -8.17
CA LYS A 522 3.81 -40.46 -7.92
C LYS A 522 5.27 -40.92 -8.05
N GLY A 523 5.61 -42.13 -7.60
CA GLY A 523 6.93 -42.72 -7.77
C GLY A 523 7.32 -42.84 -9.24
N LEU A 524 6.43 -43.41 -10.06
CA LEU A 524 6.65 -43.53 -11.51
C LEU A 524 6.85 -42.16 -12.18
N ALA A 525 6.01 -41.15 -11.91
CA ALA A 525 6.23 -39.81 -12.46
C ALA A 525 7.57 -39.21 -12.00
N LYS A 526 7.92 -39.38 -10.72
CA LYS A 526 9.15 -38.85 -10.12
C LYS A 526 10.41 -39.45 -10.76
N ASP A 527 10.39 -40.74 -11.11
CA ASP A 527 11.52 -41.40 -11.77
C ASP A 527 11.76 -40.84 -13.18
N TRP A 528 10.69 -40.56 -13.93
CA TRP A 528 10.78 -39.90 -15.24
C TRP A 528 11.22 -38.44 -15.14
N ILE A 529 10.72 -37.71 -14.14
CA ILE A 529 11.13 -36.32 -13.88
C ILE A 529 12.62 -36.25 -13.49
N ASN A 530 13.10 -37.21 -12.69
CA ASN A 530 14.51 -37.31 -12.36
C ASN A 530 15.37 -37.70 -13.58
N TYR A 531 14.87 -38.57 -14.45
CA TYR A 531 15.54 -38.86 -15.71
C TYR A 531 15.64 -37.62 -16.62
N PHE A 532 14.57 -36.82 -16.75
CA PHE A 532 14.60 -35.59 -17.58
C PHE A 532 15.51 -34.49 -17.05
N ARG A 533 15.88 -34.52 -15.76
CA ARG A 533 16.84 -33.57 -15.19
C ARG A 533 18.26 -33.76 -15.71
N THR A 534 18.60 -34.96 -16.15
CA THR A 534 19.97 -35.30 -16.60
C THR A 534 20.03 -35.80 -18.04
N ALA A 535 18.89 -36.12 -18.67
CA ALA A 535 18.82 -36.56 -20.06
C ALA A 535 18.93 -35.39 -21.06
N SER A 536 19.58 -35.63 -22.20
CA SER A 536 19.63 -34.67 -23.30
C SER A 536 18.28 -34.49 -23.98
N GLU A 537 18.09 -33.41 -24.73
CA GLU A 537 16.82 -33.13 -25.42
C GLU A 537 16.36 -34.29 -26.32
N GLN A 538 17.30 -34.87 -27.08
CA GLN A 538 17.03 -36.01 -27.95
C GLN A 538 16.62 -37.25 -27.14
N GLN A 539 17.25 -37.48 -25.99
CA GLN A 539 16.89 -38.57 -25.07
C GLN A 539 15.51 -38.35 -24.45
N ILE A 540 15.17 -37.12 -24.08
CA ILE A 540 13.83 -36.76 -23.57
C ILE A 540 12.78 -37.04 -24.65
N ARG A 541 12.99 -36.58 -25.89
CA ARG A 541 12.07 -36.80 -27.02
C ARG A 541 11.88 -38.28 -27.35
N GLN A 542 12.94 -39.08 -27.35
CA GLN A 542 12.87 -40.53 -27.58
C GLN A 542 12.17 -41.27 -26.43
N SER A 543 12.41 -40.83 -25.19
CA SER A 543 11.86 -41.50 -24.01
C SER A 543 10.34 -41.34 -23.90
N ILE A 544 9.76 -40.18 -24.27
CA ILE A 544 8.31 -39.93 -24.25
C ILE A 544 7.56 -40.56 -25.45
N THR A 545 8.28 -41.20 -26.37
CA THR A 545 7.72 -42.03 -27.44
C THR A 545 7.93 -43.52 -27.19
N SER A 546 8.67 -43.90 -26.14
CA SER A 546 9.01 -45.30 -25.86
C SER A 546 7.81 -46.15 -25.43
N GLU A 547 7.89 -47.46 -25.68
CA GLU A 547 6.85 -48.43 -25.27
C GLU A 547 6.64 -48.43 -23.74
N LYS A 548 7.71 -48.19 -22.97
CA LYS A 548 7.65 -48.01 -21.51
C LYS A 548 6.82 -46.80 -21.10
N PHE A 549 6.88 -45.70 -21.86
CA PHE A 549 6.02 -44.54 -21.65
C PHE A 549 4.57 -44.82 -22.08
N GLN A 550 4.39 -45.47 -23.23
CA GLN A 550 3.05 -45.78 -23.77
C GLN A 550 2.24 -46.75 -22.92
N ASN A 551 2.89 -47.61 -22.13
CA ASN A 551 2.22 -48.53 -21.21
C ASN A 551 1.88 -47.91 -19.83
N LEU A 552 2.15 -46.62 -19.60
CA LEU A 552 1.79 -45.95 -18.33
C LEU A 552 0.30 -45.60 -18.24
N PRO A 553 -0.26 -45.41 -17.03
CA PRO A 553 -1.61 -44.85 -16.88
C PRO A 553 -1.70 -43.43 -17.45
N GLU A 554 -2.80 -43.09 -18.11
CA GLU A 554 -2.93 -41.85 -18.87
C GLU A 554 -2.79 -40.56 -18.04
N SER A 555 -3.19 -40.62 -16.76
CA SER A 555 -2.96 -39.51 -15.82
C SER A 555 -1.48 -39.23 -15.56
N VAL A 556 -0.64 -40.27 -15.59
CA VAL A 556 0.81 -40.19 -15.35
C VAL A 556 1.54 -39.80 -16.64
N LYS A 557 1.11 -40.31 -17.80
CA LYS A 557 1.64 -39.87 -19.10
C LYS A 557 1.51 -38.37 -19.31
N LYS A 558 0.34 -37.81 -18.98
CA LYS A 558 0.08 -36.37 -19.13
C LYS A 558 0.97 -35.52 -18.23
N GLU A 559 1.21 -35.95 -17.00
CA GLU A 559 2.12 -35.29 -16.05
C GLU A 559 3.58 -35.31 -16.55
N ILE A 560 4.03 -36.47 -17.06
CA ILE A 560 5.37 -36.62 -17.63
C ILE A 560 5.52 -35.81 -18.93
N GLN A 561 4.50 -35.78 -19.81
CA GLN A 561 4.53 -34.99 -21.06
C GLN A 561 4.60 -33.48 -20.82
N ILE A 562 3.82 -32.96 -19.87
CA ILE A 562 3.88 -31.54 -19.48
C ILE A 562 5.27 -31.20 -18.95
N THR A 563 5.84 -32.10 -18.14
CA THR A 563 7.18 -31.89 -17.59
C THR A 563 8.23 -31.95 -18.68
N ALA A 564 8.18 -32.93 -19.58
CA ALA A 564 9.07 -33.00 -20.74
C ALA A 564 9.02 -31.72 -21.58
N GLN A 565 7.81 -31.22 -21.92
CA GLN A 565 7.65 -29.96 -22.66
C GLN A 565 8.32 -28.77 -21.96
N SER A 566 8.27 -28.70 -20.62
CA SER A 566 8.93 -27.62 -19.88
C SER A 566 10.47 -27.64 -20.02
N TYR A 567 11.08 -28.82 -20.20
CA TYR A 567 12.51 -28.95 -20.47
C TYR A 567 12.87 -28.70 -21.94
N LEU A 568 11.93 -28.93 -22.87
CA LEU A 568 12.11 -28.68 -24.31
C LEU A 568 11.93 -27.20 -24.73
N ILE A 569 11.44 -26.32 -23.83
CA ILE A 569 11.14 -24.90 -24.14
C ILE A 569 12.35 -23.95 -23.94
N LYS A 570 13.44 -24.42 -23.30
CA LYS A 570 14.57 -23.57 -22.89
C LYS A 570 15.35 -22.85 -24.00
N GLU A 571 15.19 -23.20 -25.27
CA GLU A 571 15.98 -22.58 -26.37
C GLU A 571 15.20 -21.62 -27.30
N THR A 572 13.89 -21.42 -27.12
CA THR A 572 13.13 -20.56 -28.06
C THR A 572 13.04 -19.08 -27.67
N ALA A 573 13.76 -18.65 -26.63
CA ALA A 573 13.69 -17.29 -26.09
C ALA A 573 14.91 -16.41 -26.40
N ASN A 574 15.65 -16.68 -27.48
CA ASN A 574 16.90 -15.96 -27.79
C ASN A 574 16.88 -15.16 -29.09
N ASP A 575 15.72 -14.70 -29.56
CA ASP A 575 15.65 -13.69 -30.62
C ASP A 575 14.47 -12.75 -30.38
N ASN A 576 14.75 -11.56 -29.82
CA ASN A 576 14.18 -10.25 -30.18
C ASN A 576 14.42 -9.25 -29.04
N LEU A 577 15.52 -8.50 -29.17
CA LEU A 577 15.79 -7.27 -28.44
C LEU A 577 14.74 -6.21 -28.79
N VAL A 578 13.83 -5.91 -27.86
CA VAL A 578 13.03 -4.68 -27.89
C VAL A 578 13.68 -3.68 -26.94
N LYS A 579 14.27 -2.62 -27.51
CA LYS A 579 14.70 -1.42 -26.78
C LYS A 579 13.52 -0.85 -26.00
N ILE A 580 13.65 -0.75 -24.68
CA ILE A 580 12.67 -0.14 -23.77
C ILE A 580 13.17 1.25 -23.35
N ASP A 581 12.22 2.17 -23.38
CA ASP A 581 12.21 3.61 -23.09
C ASP A 581 12.98 4.09 -21.83
N GLN A 582 13.57 5.30 -21.92
CA GLN A 582 14.70 5.82 -21.13
C GLN A 582 14.33 6.67 -19.89
N SER A 583 13.70 6.10 -18.85
CA SER A 583 13.76 6.73 -17.51
C SER A 583 13.58 5.75 -16.33
N ASN A 584 14.55 4.87 -16.10
CA ASN A 584 14.58 3.92 -14.97
C ASN A 584 15.27 4.51 -13.72
N ARG A 585 14.71 5.57 -13.11
CA ARG A 585 15.27 6.19 -11.88
C ARG A 585 14.24 6.22 -10.75
N GLY A 586 14.69 6.14 -9.49
CA GLY A 586 13.86 6.11 -8.27
C GLY A 586 13.86 4.75 -7.55
N LEU A 587 12.90 4.56 -6.64
CA LEU A 587 12.77 3.36 -5.80
C LEU A 587 11.88 2.29 -6.44
N PHE A 588 12.36 1.05 -6.52
CA PHE A 588 11.66 -0.09 -7.12
C PHE A 588 11.76 -1.33 -6.24
N THR A 589 10.70 -2.15 -6.20
CA THR A 589 10.77 -3.50 -5.64
C THR A 589 10.82 -4.53 -6.76
N ARG A 590 11.82 -5.41 -6.69
CA ARG A 590 12.06 -6.49 -7.63
C ARG A 590 12.12 -7.83 -6.89
N LYS A 591 12.24 -8.92 -7.65
CA LYS A 591 12.35 -10.27 -7.13
C LYS A 591 13.50 -10.99 -7.82
N LEU A 592 14.22 -11.80 -7.05
CA LEU A 592 15.20 -12.75 -7.53
C LEU A 592 14.81 -14.12 -6.97
N THR A 593 14.72 -15.13 -7.84
CA THR A 593 14.51 -16.51 -7.40
C THR A 593 15.88 -17.13 -7.13
N TYR A 594 16.14 -17.50 -5.87
CA TYR A 594 17.38 -18.16 -5.44
C TYR A 594 17.04 -19.38 -4.58
N ASP A 595 17.69 -20.53 -4.82
CA ASP A 595 17.41 -21.82 -4.15
C ASP A 595 15.90 -22.18 -4.11
N ASN A 596 15.20 -21.98 -5.23
CA ASN A 596 13.74 -22.18 -5.38
C ASN A 596 12.86 -21.29 -4.48
N LEU A 597 13.43 -20.23 -3.91
CA LEU A 597 12.75 -19.24 -3.09
C LEU A 597 12.73 -17.88 -3.80
N ASP A 598 11.53 -17.31 -3.96
CA ASP A 598 11.38 -15.94 -4.46
C ASP A 598 11.75 -14.93 -3.35
N ARG A 599 12.88 -14.25 -3.52
CA ARG A 599 13.37 -13.22 -2.60
C ARG A 599 13.09 -11.84 -3.18
N ALA A 600 12.37 -11.00 -2.42
CA ALA A 600 12.15 -9.62 -2.80
C ALA A 600 13.38 -8.77 -2.44
N TYR A 601 13.64 -7.72 -3.22
CA TYR A 601 14.61 -6.69 -2.87
C TYR A 601 14.11 -5.34 -3.38
N THR A 602 14.47 -4.28 -2.66
CA THR A 602 14.20 -2.91 -3.06
C THR A 602 15.50 -2.30 -3.60
N VAL A 603 15.42 -1.58 -4.71
CA VAL A 603 16.54 -0.88 -5.34
C VAL A 603 16.18 0.59 -5.53
N TYR A 604 17.07 1.49 -5.13
CA TYR A 604 17.00 2.91 -5.41
C TYR A 604 18.07 3.27 -6.44
N ILE A 605 17.61 3.89 -7.52
CA ILE A 605 18.46 4.36 -8.62
C ILE A 605 18.43 5.89 -8.59
N PRO A 606 19.56 6.58 -8.35
CA PRO A 606 19.56 8.02 -8.18
C PRO A 606 19.20 8.75 -9.48
N SER A 607 18.65 9.97 -9.38
CA SER A 607 18.26 10.73 -10.58
C SER A 607 19.45 11.10 -11.49
N SER A 608 20.65 11.15 -10.91
CA SER A 608 21.93 11.37 -11.60
C SER A 608 22.46 10.15 -12.36
N TYR A 609 21.85 8.96 -12.19
CA TYR A 609 22.33 7.75 -12.86
C TYR A 609 22.12 7.82 -14.38
N GLU A 610 23.19 7.55 -15.13
CA GLU A 610 23.19 7.40 -16.58
C GLU A 610 23.78 6.03 -16.93
N GLU A 611 23.20 5.32 -17.90
CA GLU A 611 23.63 3.96 -18.27
C GLU A 611 25.10 3.90 -18.78
N VAL A 612 25.70 5.04 -19.13
CA VAL A 612 27.10 5.13 -19.55
C VAL A 612 28.09 5.31 -18.40
N SER A 613 27.61 5.57 -17.18
CA SER A 613 28.43 5.91 -16.02
C SER A 613 28.43 4.77 -15.01
N GLU A 614 29.61 4.22 -14.70
CA GLU A 614 29.77 3.23 -13.64
C GLU A 614 29.62 3.87 -12.25
N VAL A 615 28.60 3.48 -11.51
CA VAL A 615 28.31 3.99 -10.16
C VAL A 615 28.56 2.95 -9.08
N PRO A 616 28.83 3.35 -7.83
CA PRO A 616 28.92 2.41 -6.71
C PRO A 616 27.58 1.71 -6.43
N LEU A 617 27.68 0.54 -5.80
CA LEU A 617 26.54 -0.20 -5.26
C LEU A 617 26.69 -0.30 -3.74
N LEU A 618 25.63 0.05 -3.00
CA LEU A 618 25.57 -0.16 -1.55
C LEU A 618 24.40 -1.09 -1.20
N LEU A 619 24.69 -2.20 -0.51
CA LEU A 619 23.70 -3.11 0.04
C LEU A 619 23.40 -2.75 1.49
N HIS A 620 22.13 -2.56 1.84
CA HIS A 620 21.70 -2.27 3.22
C HIS A 620 20.79 -3.38 3.78
N PHE A 621 21.27 -4.11 4.78
CA PHE A 621 20.55 -5.23 5.40
C PHE A 621 19.79 -4.80 6.66
N HIS A 622 18.48 -5.07 6.69
CA HIS A 622 17.62 -4.79 7.84
C HIS A 622 17.88 -5.76 9.01
N GLY A 623 17.48 -5.37 10.23
CA GLY A 623 17.56 -6.21 11.43
C GLY A 623 16.52 -7.35 11.47
N PHE A 624 16.57 -8.16 12.52
CA PHE A 624 15.63 -9.28 12.69
C PHE A 624 14.18 -8.78 12.79
N GLY A 625 13.26 -9.43 12.07
CA GLY A 625 11.85 -9.02 11.96
C GLY A 625 11.59 -7.83 11.02
N GLY A 626 12.63 -7.25 10.43
CA GLY A 626 12.54 -6.06 9.60
C GLY A 626 12.04 -6.28 8.16
N ASN A 627 12.22 -5.29 7.30
CA ASN A 627 11.88 -5.44 5.88
C ASN A 627 12.81 -4.70 4.92
N ALA A 628 12.73 -5.06 3.63
CA ALA A 628 13.54 -4.49 2.56
C ALA A 628 13.45 -2.96 2.43
N GLY A 629 12.41 -2.30 2.97
CA GLY A 629 12.29 -0.84 2.99
C GLY A 629 12.90 -0.16 4.21
N GLU A 630 13.22 -0.92 5.26
CA GLU A 630 13.62 -0.37 6.56
C GLU A 630 15.02 0.25 6.53
N GLY A 631 15.93 -0.32 5.74
CA GLY A 631 17.28 0.22 5.55
C GLY A 631 17.33 1.60 4.89
N PHE A 632 16.31 1.96 4.11
CA PHE A 632 16.19 3.28 3.48
C PHE A 632 15.74 4.36 4.48
N ILE A 633 15.08 3.95 5.57
CA ILE A 633 14.45 4.84 6.57
C ILE A 633 15.28 4.91 7.86
N PHE A 634 15.89 3.80 8.29
CA PHE A 634 16.70 3.73 9.50
C PHE A 634 17.92 4.66 9.45
N SER A 635 18.46 4.86 8.25
CA SER A 635 19.72 5.57 8.03
C SER A 635 19.61 6.66 6.96
N ASP A 636 18.45 7.18 6.55
CA ASP A 636 18.41 8.27 5.53
C ASP A 636 19.27 7.99 4.25
N MET A 637 19.56 6.71 3.99
CA MET A 637 20.54 6.27 3.00
C MET A 637 20.04 6.51 1.58
N GLN A 638 18.73 6.62 1.41
CA GLN A 638 18.11 6.97 0.13
C GLN A 638 18.44 8.40 -0.29
N THR A 639 18.37 9.35 0.64
CA THR A 639 18.73 10.76 0.39
C THR A 639 20.19 10.85 0.00
N LEU A 640 21.04 10.10 0.70
CA LEU A 640 22.47 10.05 0.41
C LEU A 640 22.78 9.40 -0.93
N ALA A 641 22.08 8.32 -1.29
CA ALA A 641 22.17 7.68 -2.60
C ALA A 641 21.85 8.67 -3.73
N GLU A 642 20.82 9.50 -3.53
CA GLU A 642 20.44 10.56 -4.48
C GLU A 642 21.52 11.63 -4.62
N THR A 643 22.04 12.15 -3.52
CA THR A 643 23.01 13.25 -3.54
C THR A 643 24.39 12.81 -3.99
N GLU A 644 24.79 11.58 -3.68
CA GLU A 644 26.14 11.06 -3.91
C GLU A 644 26.24 10.14 -5.14
N GLY A 645 25.12 9.82 -5.77
CA GLY A 645 25.09 9.13 -7.06
C GLY A 645 25.51 7.66 -6.99
N PHE A 646 25.01 6.90 -6.01
CA PHE A 646 25.18 5.44 -5.93
C PHE A 646 23.84 4.69 -5.97
N ILE A 647 23.87 3.44 -6.46
CA ILE A 647 22.69 2.57 -6.41
C ILE A 647 22.61 1.91 -5.04
N LEU A 648 21.47 2.02 -4.38
CA LEU A 648 21.22 1.47 -3.05
C LEU A 648 20.25 0.29 -3.13
N VAL A 649 20.61 -0.85 -2.55
CA VAL A 649 19.80 -2.08 -2.58
C VAL A 649 19.53 -2.59 -1.17
N GLY A 650 18.25 -2.69 -0.81
CA GLY A 650 17.79 -3.30 0.44
C GLY A 650 17.08 -4.62 0.17
N PRO A 651 17.73 -5.78 0.39
CA PRO A 651 17.09 -7.07 0.19
C PRO A 651 16.17 -7.47 1.35
N GLN A 652 15.19 -8.35 1.09
CA GLN A 652 14.27 -8.88 2.11
C GLN A 652 14.79 -10.20 2.69
N GLY A 653 14.99 -10.23 4.00
CA GLY A 653 15.27 -11.45 4.77
C GLY A 653 14.14 -12.47 4.63
N ALA A 654 14.47 -13.76 4.59
CA ALA A 654 13.46 -14.80 4.48
C ALA A 654 12.67 -14.94 5.79
N SER A 655 11.44 -15.47 5.73
CA SER A 655 10.61 -15.62 6.93
C SER A 655 10.94 -16.91 7.67
N LEU A 656 11.18 -16.83 8.98
CA LEU A 656 11.11 -18.00 9.87
C LEU A 656 9.65 -18.42 10.02
N GLU A 657 9.33 -19.68 9.68
CA GLU A 657 7.95 -20.17 9.65
C GLU A 657 7.28 -20.18 11.04
N GLU A 658 8.06 -20.42 12.10
CA GLU A 658 7.55 -20.51 13.47
C GLU A 658 7.22 -19.14 14.08
N GLU A 659 8.03 -18.11 13.78
CA GLU A 659 7.90 -16.78 14.37
C GLU A 659 7.23 -15.74 13.45
N LYS A 660 7.13 -16.04 12.14
CA LYS A 660 6.70 -15.10 11.08
C LYS A 660 7.50 -13.80 11.03
N SER A 661 8.74 -13.85 11.51
CA SER A 661 9.71 -12.76 11.48
C SER A 661 10.71 -13.03 10.36
N SER A 662 11.08 -12.00 9.60
CA SER A 662 12.15 -12.14 8.62
C SER A 662 13.51 -12.18 9.30
N HIS A 663 14.44 -12.97 8.79
CA HIS A 663 15.78 -13.09 9.35
C HIS A 663 16.84 -13.22 8.25
N TRP A 664 18.09 -13.15 8.70
CA TRP A 664 19.30 -13.47 7.94
C TRP A 664 20.08 -14.58 8.62
N ASN A 665 20.46 -15.59 7.84
CA ASN A 665 21.52 -16.54 8.15
C ASN A 665 22.87 -15.96 7.69
N HIS A 666 23.71 -15.54 8.62
CA HIS A 666 24.99 -14.89 8.33
C HIS A 666 26.18 -15.88 8.31
N GLU A 667 25.90 -17.18 8.36
CA GLU A 667 26.92 -18.23 8.28
C GLU A 667 26.63 -19.13 7.08
N PRO A 668 27.61 -19.89 6.56
CA PRO A 668 27.38 -20.86 5.50
C PRO A 668 26.29 -21.87 5.88
N LYS A 669 25.56 -22.40 4.90
CA LYS A 669 24.44 -23.35 5.12
C LYS A 669 24.82 -24.58 5.97
N SER A 670 26.09 -24.95 6.03
CA SER A 670 26.63 -26.03 6.86
C SER A 670 26.77 -25.67 8.35
N ALA A 671 26.69 -24.40 8.72
CA ALA A 671 26.87 -23.94 10.08
C ALA A 671 25.67 -24.28 10.96
N LYS A 672 25.95 -24.77 12.17
CA LYS A 672 24.95 -25.28 13.10
C LYS A 672 24.13 -24.19 13.80
N GLN A 673 24.63 -22.96 13.84
CA GLN A 673 24.04 -21.83 14.57
C GLN A 673 23.11 -20.97 13.69
N ASN A 674 22.97 -21.32 12.40
CA ASN A 674 21.97 -20.72 11.52
C ASN A 674 20.54 -21.03 11.98
N LYS A 675 19.65 -20.04 11.82
CA LYS A 675 18.24 -20.12 12.28
C LYS A 675 17.34 -20.92 11.33
N SER A 676 17.83 -21.22 10.12
CA SER A 676 17.14 -22.00 9.09
C SER A 676 18.12 -22.63 8.10
N ASP A 677 17.65 -23.39 7.12
CA ASP A 677 18.44 -23.95 6.01
C ASP A 677 18.59 -23.00 4.80
N ILE A 678 18.15 -21.75 4.94
CA ILE A 678 18.19 -20.73 3.89
C ILE A 678 19.62 -20.20 3.73
N ASP A 679 20.06 -20.09 2.47
CA ASP A 679 21.37 -19.58 2.10
C ASP A 679 21.30 -18.09 1.72
N ASP A 680 21.52 -17.21 2.69
CA ASP A 680 21.50 -15.76 2.49
C ASP A 680 22.82 -15.21 1.92
N LEU A 681 23.96 -15.89 2.16
CA LEU A 681 25.26 -15.51 1.59
C LEU A 681 25.26 -15.73 0.07
N GLY A 682 24.81 -16.90 -0.39
CA GLY A 682 24.69 -17.20 -1.80
C GLY A 682 23.60 -16.37 -2.50
N PHE A 683 22.46 -16.13 -1.82
CA PHE A 683 21.44 -15.20 -2.32
C PHE A 683 22.02 -13.79 -2.53
N THR A 684 22.81 -13.29 -1.58
CA THR A 684 23.44 -11.96 -1.69
C THR A 684 24.41 -11.93 -2.87
N SER A 685 25.22 -12.97 -3.07
CA SER A 685 26.11 -13.08 -4.22
C SER A 685 25.35 -13.03 -5.55
N ALA A 686 24.27 -13.78 -5.67
CA ALA A 686 23.41 -13.79 -6.86
C ALA A 686 22.71 -12.45 -7.08
N LEU A 687 22.34 -11.76 -6.00
CA LEU A 687 21.75 -10.43 -6.09
C LEU A 687 22.75 -9.39 -6.61
N ILE A 688 24.01 -9.43 -6.15
CA ILE A 688 25.05 -8.55 -6.70
C ILE A 688 25.20 -8.80 -8.22
N ASP A 689 25.22 -10.06 -8.65
CA ASP A 689 25.34 -10.39 -10.07
C ASP A 689 24.13 -9.91 -10.90
N GLU A 690 22.91 -10.05 -10.36
CA GLU A 690 21.69 -9.54 -10.98
C GLU A 690 21.73 -8.00 -11.13
N ILE A 691 22.22 -7.28 -10.12
CA ILE A 691 22.32 -5.82 -10.15
C ILE A 691 23.42 -5.37 -11.11
N CYS A 692 24.61 -5.97 -11.07
CA CYS A 692 25.70 -5.64 -11.98
C CYS A 692 25.41 -5.99 -13.45
N SER A 693 24.54 -6.96 -13.71
CA SER A 693 24.07 -7.26 -15.07
C SER A 693 22.92 -6.34 -15.52
N SER A 694 22.18 -5.76 -14.59
CA SER A 694 21.04 -4.87 -14.87
C SER A 694 21.45 -3.39 -14.99
N TYR A 695 22.56 -3.00 -14.37
CA TYR A 695 23.03 -1.61 -14.30
C TYR A 695 24.55 -1.54 -14.45
N SER A 696 25.03 -0.45 -15.02
CA SER A 696 26.44 -0.04 -15.03
C SER A 696 26.92 0.27 -13.61
N ILE A 697 27.33 -0.78 -12.91
CA ILE A 697 27.93 -0.73 -11.58
C ILE A 697 29.44 -0.84 -11.71
N ASP A 698 30.17 0.01 -11.00
CA ASP A 698 31.58 -0.24 -10.77
C ASP A 698 31.70 -1.44 -9.81
N SER A 699 32.02 -2.61 -10.37
CA SER A 699 32.09 -3.85 -9.60
C SER A 699 33.21 -3.86 -8.55
N LYS A 700 34.13 -2.89 -8.59
CA LYS A 700 35.16 -2.69 -7.55
C LYS A 700 34.64 -1.82 -6.40
N ARG A 701 33.51 -1.13 -6.55
CA ARG A 701 32.88 -0.25 -5.54
C ARG A 701 31.52 -0.79 -5.12
N VAL A 702 31.52 -2.02 -4.59
CA VAL A 702 30.35 -2.62 -3.97
C VAL A 702 30.56 -2.70 -2.46
N TYR A 703 29.62 -2.14 -1.71
CA TYR A 703 29.69 -2.01 -0.26
C TYR A 703 28.52 -2.73 0.41
N ALA A 704 28.72 -3.15 1.67
CA ALA A 704 27.65 -3.75 2.47
C ALA A 704 27.56 -3.09 3.85
N CYS A 705 26.36 -2.72 4.25
CA CYS A 705 26.07 -2.27 5.61
C CYS A 705 24.81 -2.91 6.16
N GLY A 706 24.66 -2.91 7.48
CA GLY A 706 23.44 -3.42 8.08
C GLY A 706 23.29 -3.03 9.55
N TYR A 707 22.11 -3.37 10.08
CA TYR A 707 21.75 -3.15 11.48
C TYR A 707 21.43 -4.48 12.17
N SER A 708 21.93 -4.71 13.38
CA SER A 708 21.61 -5.87 14.22
C SER A 708 21.86 -7.19 13.48
N ASN A 709 20.85 -8.06 13.29
CA ASN A 709 20.98 -9.28 12.49
C ASN A 709 21.46 -9.04 11.05
N GLY A 710 21.15 -7.88 10.45
CA GLY A 710 21.68 -7.48 9.14
C GLY A 710 23.15 -7.03 9.19
N ALA A 711 23.61 -6.46 10.32
CA ALA A 711 25.01 -6.13 10.55
C ALA A 711 25.88 -7.40 10.68
N PHE A 712 25.37 -8.46 11.33
CA PHE A 712 26.01 -9.77 11.30
C PHE A 712 26.21 -10.28 9.86
N LEU A 713 25.19 -10.15 9.00
CA LEU A 713 25.31 -10.52 7.60
C LEU A 713 26.35 -9.64 6.87
N ALA A 714 26.28 -8.31 7.02
CA ALA A 714 27.25 -7.39 6.41
C ALA A 714 28.71 -7.74 6.81
N ASN A 715 28.97 -8.00 8.10
CA ASN A 715 30.27 -8.44 8.58
C ASN A 715 30.70 -9.77 7.93
N SER A 716 29.83 -10.78 7.90
CA SER A 716 30.13 -12.06 7.26
C SER A 716 30.43 -11.95 5.76
N LEU A 717 29.80 -11.01 5.05
CA LEU A 717 30.05 -10.78 3.63
C LEU A 717 31.48 -10.27 3.37
N SER A 718 32.08 -9.54 4.31
CA SER A 718 33.48 -9.08 4.19
C SER A 718 34.48 -10.24 4.18
N CYS A 719 34.14 -11.38 4.80
CA CYS A 719 34.95 -12.59 4.73
C CYS A 719 34.53 -13.47 3.54
N TYR A 720 33.23 -13.77 3.43
CA TYR A 720 32.69 -14.77 2.51
C TYR A 720 32.63 -14.31 1.05
N LEU A 721 32.26 -13.05 0.82
CA LEU A 721 32.18 -12.42 -0.50
C LEU A 721 33.23 -11.31 -0.66
N SER A 722 34.41 -11.47 -0.04
CA SER A 722 35.52 -10.51 -0.19
C SER A 722 35.93 -10.30 -1.65
N ASN A 723 35.68 -11.24 -2.56
CA ASN A 723 35.91 -11.01 -3.99
C ASN A 723 34.93 -10.03 -4.65
N LYS A 724 33.86 -9.62 -3.94
CA LYS A 724 32.83 -8.70 -4.43
C LYS A 724 32.64 -7.49 -3.52
N ILE A 725 33.07 -7.49 -2.26
CA ILE A 725 32.79 -6.43 -1.29
C ILE A 725 34.06 -5.65 -0.98
N ALA A 726 34.08 -4.36 -1.29
CA ALA A 726 35.23 -3.48 -1.07
C ALA A 726 35.36 -2.99 0.38
N ALA A 727 34.23 -2.65 1.01
CA ALA A 727 34.18 -2.11 2.37
C ALA A 727 32.85 -2.44 3.05
N VAL A 728 32.88 -2.52 4.39
CA VAL A 728 31.69 -2.85 5.20
C VAL A 728 31.45 -1.89 6.36
N ALA A 729 30.18 -1.71 6.70
CA ALA A 729 29.75 -0.97 7.88
C ALA A 729 28.81 -1.78 8.77
N SER A 730 29.10 -1.81 10.07
CA SER A 730 28.34 -2.58 11.07
C SER A 730 27.68 -1.66 12.08
N ILE A 731 26.35 -1.75 12.21
CA ILE A 731 25.58 -1.02 13.23
C ILE A 731 24.98 -2.03 14.22
N ALA A 732 25.44 -2.01 15.47
CA ALA A 732 24.97 -2.90 16.55
C ALA A 732 25.03 -4.40 16.18
N GLY A 733 26.10 -4.82 15.52
CA GLY A 733 26.30 -6.21 15.10
C GLY A 733 27.76 -6.66 15.22
N LEU A 734 27.91 -7.97 15.40
CA LEU A 734 29.20 -8.62 15.57
C LEU A 734 29.54 -9.48 14.35
N ILE A 735 30.67 -10.17 14.40
CA ILE A 735 31.07 -11.18 13.42
C ILE A 735 31.09 -12.57 14.07
N SER A 736 30.55 -13.57 13.36
CA SER A 736 30.55 -14.95 13.85
C SER A 736 31.98 -15.50 13.94
N THR A 737 32.24 -16.29 14.97
CA THR A 737 33.51 -17.02 15.09
C THR A 737 33.65 -18.09 14.00
N GLU A 738 32.54 -18.64 13.51
CA GLU A 738 32.54 -19.66 12.46
C GLU A 738 32.93 -19.06 11.10
N ILE A 739 32.42 -17.85 10.78
CA ILE A 739 32.75 -17.21 9.50
C ILE A 739 34.25 -16.89 9.42
N ILE A 740 34.85 -16.34 10.48
CA ILE A 740 36.28 -16.01 10.52
C ILE A 740 37.16 -17.25 10.43
N LYS A 741 36.76 -18.36 11.07
CA LYS A 741 37.54 -19.61 11.04
C LYS A 741 37.56 -20.24 9.65
N GLN A 742 36.45 -20.15 8.93
CA GLN A 742 36.28 -20.84 7.64
C GLN A 742 36.65 -19.96 6.44
N HIS A 743 36.51 -18.64 6.55
CA HIS A 743 36.65 -17.71 5.44
C HIS A 743 37.56 -16.55 5.83
N ARG A 744 38.69 -16.44 5.15
CA ARG A 744 39.61 -15.31 5.29
C ARG A 744 39.41 -14.37 4.10
N PRO A 745 39.28 -13.04 4.30
CA PRO A 745 39.18 -12.10 3.19
C PRO A 745 40.38 -12.19 2.25
N ILE A 746 40.16 -11.94 0.95
CA ILE A 746 41.22 -12.05 -0.07
C ILE A 746 41.97 -10.74 -0.33
N HIS A 747 41.48 -9.61 0.17
CA HIS A 747 42.12 -8.30 0.09
C HIS A 747 41.95 -7.55 1.43
N PRO A 748 42.83 -6.57 1.75
CA PRO A 748 42.61 -5.66 2.87
C PRO A 748 41.24 -4.99 2.75
N THR A 749 40.44 -4.99 3.81
CA THR A 749 39.04 -4.54 3.76
C THR A 749 38.84 -3.39 4.75
N ALA A 750 38.30 -2.27 4.27
CA ALA A 750 37.96 -1.15 5.13
C ALA A 750 36.68 -1.45 5.94
N VAL A 751 36.72 -1.19 7.24
CA VAL A 751 35.63 -1.54 8.17
C VAL A 751 35.31 -0.38 9.10
N ILE A 752 34.03 -0.02 9.21
CA ILE A 752 33.52 0.95 10.18
C ILE A 752 32.44 0.33 11.09
N MET A 753 32.57 0.50 12.40
CA MET A 753 31.72 -0.12 13.41
C MET A 753 31.08 0.92 14.34
N PHE A 754 29.81 0.69 14.69
CA PHE A 754 29.04 1.52 15.62
C PHE A 754 28.39 0.61 16.66
N HIS A 755 28.78 0.71 17.93
CA HIS A 755 28.26 -0.19 18.97
C HIS A 755 28.16 0.48 20.33
N GLY A 756 27.05 0.23 21.03
CA GLY A 756 26.82 0.71 22.39
C GLY A 756 27.41 -0.22 23.44
N THR A 757 28.05 0.31 24.48
CA THR A 757 28.66 -0.53 25.52
C THR A 757 27.63 -1.25 26.40
N GLU A 758 26.38 -0.78 26.42
CA GLU A 758 25.25 -1.33 27.19
C GLU A 758 24.19 -1.99 26.30
N ASP A 759 24.60 -2.47 25.11
CA ASP A 759 23.73 -3.23 24.23
C ASP A 759 23.31 -4.57 24.87
N GLN A 760 22.08 -4.62 25.38
CA GLN A 760 21.50 -5.80 26.05
C GLN A 760 20.96 -6.85 25.07
N ILE A 761 20.97 -6.59 23.76
CA ILE A 761 20.50 -7.54 22.74
C ILE A 761 21.70 -8.25 22.11
N ILE A 762 22.70 -7.47 21.69
CA ILE A 762 23.96 -7.95 21.11
C ILE A 762 25.11 -7.36 21.95
N PRO A 763 25.60 -8.11 22.95
CA PRO A 763 26.59 -7.58 23.90
C PRO A 763 27.87 -7.08 23.23
N TYR A 764 28.35 -5.91 23.66
CA TYR A 764 29.63 -5.33 23.20
C TYR A 764 30.81 -6.30 23.42
N GLU A 765 30.76 -7.06 24.51
CA GLU A 765 31.76 -8.06 24.92
C GLU A 765 31.69 -9.37 24.12
N GLY A 766 30.84 -9.44 23.10
CA GLY A 766 30.71 -10.62 22.26
C GLY A 766 29.76 -11.67 22.83
N ILE A 767 29.66 -12.79 22.13
CA ILE A 767 28.81 -13.93 22.53
C ILE A 767 29.68 -15.17 22.54
N GLU A 768 29.98 -15.69 23.73
CA GLU A 768 30.91 -16.81 23.90
C GLU A 768 30.55 -18.00 23.00
N GLY A 769 31.53 -18.47 22.22
CA GLY A 769 31.35 -19.58 21.29
C GLY A 769 30.52 -19.28 20.04
N TYR A 770 30.07 -18.04 19.85
CA TYR A 770 29.24 -17.65 18.71
C TYR A 770 29.83 -16.47 17.95
N ALA A 771 30.09 -15.34 18.60
CA ALA A 771 30.53 -14.10 17.95
C ALA A 771 31.64 -13.41 18.75
N LEU A 772 32.59 -12.79 18.05
CA LEU A 772 33.67 -12.02 18.66
C LEU A 772 33.15 -10.80 19.41
N SER A 773 33.85 -10.36 20.45
CA SER A 773 33.66 -9.03 21.04
C SER A 773 34.06 -7.93 20.05
N ILE A 774 33.61 -6.70 20.28
CA ILE A 774 34.02 -5.57 19.43
C ILE A 774 35.54 -5.38 19.47
N ASP A 775 36.16 -5.51 20.64
CA ASP A 775 37.61 -5.38 20.77
C ASP A 775 38.34 -6.50 19.99
N GLN A 776 37.84 -7.74 20.04
CA GLN A 776 38.36 -8.85 19.24
C GLN A 776 38.16 -8.65 17.73
N MET A 777 37.06 -8.02 17.32
CA MET A 777 36.83 -7.67 15.92
C MET A 777 37.81 -6.61 15.42
N ILE A 778 38.07 -5.58 16.24
CA ILE A 778 39.03 -4.53 15.96
C ILE A 778 40.43 -5.15 15.83
N ASP A 779 40.85 -5.99 16.78
CA ASP A 779 42.13 -6.70 16.73
C ASP A 779 42.26 -7.56 15.47
N TYR A 780 41.22 -8.33 15.13
CA TYR A 780 41.19 -9.13 13.91
C TYR A 780 41.45 -8.27 12.66
N TRP A 781 40.75 -7.14 12.52
CA TRP A 781 40.91 -6.28 11.36
C TRP A 781 42.23 -5.51 11.35
N ILE A 782 42.73 -5.05 12.49
CA ILE A 782 44.05 -4.42 12.61
C ILE A 782 45.14 -5.39 12.18
N GLU A 783 45.10 -6.64 12.67
CA GLU A 783 46.07 -7.67 12.30
C GLU A 783 45.96 -8.04 10.81
N PHE A 784 44.74 -8.28 10.34
CA PHE A 784 44.51 -8.68 8.95
C PHE A 784 44.89 -7.58 7.95
N ASN A 785 44.50 -6.34 8.21
CA ASN A 785 44.82 -5.18 7.38
C ASN A 785 46.25 -4.68 7.60
N SER A 786 46.90 -5.03 8.71
CA SER A 786 48.19 -4.49 9.14
C SER A 786 48.16 -2.95 9.28
N THR A 787 47.13 -2.43 9.94
CA THR A 787 47.01 -1.00 10.28
C THR A 787 47.96 -0.62 11.41
N ASP A 788 47.99 0.67 11.73
CA ASP A 788 48.52 1.14 13.01
C ASP A 788 47.86 0.42 14.18
N LYS A 789 48.65 0.11 15.22
CA LYS A 789 48.17 -0.53 16.45
C LYS A 789 47.62 0.48 17.47
N VAL A 790 48.01 1.75 17.32
CA VAL A 790 47.57 2.86 18.16
C VAL A 790 46.62 3.71 17.31
N PRO A 791 45.35 3.89 17.71
CA PRO A 791 44.41 4.66 16.91
C PRO A 791 44.57 6.16 17.14
N ASP A 792 44.22 6.94 16.12
CA ASP A 792 43.77 8.31 16.35
C ASP A 792 42.47 8.24 17.15
N THR A 793 42.43 8.93 18.29
CA THR A 793 41.27 8.92 19.19
C THR A 793 40.63 10.29 19.23
N ASN A 794 39.32 10.33 19.01
CA ASN A 794 38.53 11.53 19.18
C ASN A 794 37.35 11.26 20.13
N VAL A 795 37.17 12.12 21.12
CA VAL A 795 36.11 11.97 22.11
C VAL A 795 35.17 13.16 22.01
N PHE A 796 33.89 12.88 21.80
CA PHE A 796 32.88 13.92 21.69
C PHE A 796 31.61 13.53 22.45
N THR A 797 30.82 14.55 22.77
CA THR A 797 29.52 14.35 23.39
C THR A 797 28.46 14.37 22.31
N ASN A 798 27.68 13.30 22.24
CA ASN A 798 26.58 13.14 21.31
C ASN A 798 25.29 13.58 22.00
N ASP A 799 24.72 14.69 21.53
CA ASP A 799 23.41 15.17 21.95
C ASP A 799 22.34 14.50 21.08
N SER A 800 21.83 13.36 21.56
CA SER A 800 20.78 12.58 20.89
C SER A 800 19.54 13.41 20.56
N LYS A 801 19.29 14.53 21.28
CA LYS A 801 18.14 15.42 21.08
C LYS A 801 18.31 16.35 19.87
N LYS A 802 19.54 16.57 19.40
CA LYS A 802 19.85 17.38 18.20
C LYS A 802 19.93 16.55 16.92
N ILE A 803 19.85 15.23 17.02
CA ILE A 803 19.88 14.35 15.85
C ILE A 803 18.50 14.40 15.19
N GLU A 804 18.44 14.93 13.97
CA GLU A 804 17.29 14.75 13.07
C GLU A 804 17.24 13.29 12.60
N SER A 805 16.93 12.36 13.50
CA SER A 805 16.78 10.95 13.18
C SER A 805 15.35 10.64 12.70
N SER A 806 15.21 9.60 11.88
CA SER A 806 13.91 9.15 11.38
C SER A 806 12.98 8.77 12.54
N ALA A 807 11.66 8.85 12.34
CA ALA A 807 10.68 8.53 13.39
C ALA A 807 10.86 7.12 13.99
N TYR A 808 11.43 6.19 13.21
CA TYR A 808 11.79 4.84 13.65
C TYR A 808 12.97 4.84 14.64
N ALA A 809 14.03 5.61 14.36
CA ALA A 809 15.17 5.77 15.26
C ALA A 809 14.76 6.46 16.57
N LYS A 810 13.89 7.49 16.51
CA LYS A 810 13.34 8.18 17.70
C LYS A 810 12.46 7.30 18.59
N LYS A 811 11.79 6.30 18.01
CA LYS A 811 10.86 5.40 18.71
C LYS A 811 11.58 4.31 19.52
N ASN A 812 12.74 3.87 19.04
CA ASN A 812 13.52 2.80 19.66
C ASN A 812 14.76 3.31 20.41
N SER A 813 15.11 4.60 20.24
CA SER A 813 16.04 5.29 21.13
C SER A 813 15.36 5.52 22.48
N LEU A 814 15.90 4.93 23.55
CA LEU A 814 15.68 5.49 24.87
C LEU A 814 16.25 6.92 24.85
N GLU A 815 15.51 7.90 25.39
CA GLU A 815 15.99 9.27 25.60
C GLU A 815 17.14 9.25 26.61
N TYR A 816 18.34 8.87 26.16
CA TYR A 816 19.54 9.18 26.91
C TYR A 816 19.86 10.66 26.67
N GLY A 817 20.35 11.33 27.71
CA GLY A 817 20.86 12.68 27.60
C GLY A 817 22.10 12.75 26.71
N GLU A 818 23.01 13.63 27.06
CA GLU A 818 24.33 13.69 26.44
C GLU A 818 25.07 12.35 26.63
N THR A 819 25.28 11.59 25.55
CA THR A 819 26.04 10.32 25.58
C THR A 819 27.47 10.57 25.09
N LYS A 820 28.47 10.09 25.82
CA LYS A 820 29.88 10.19 25.39
C LYS A 820 30.15 9.17 24.27
N VAL A 821 30.80 9.63 23.19
CA VAL A 821 31.25 8.77 22.09
C VAL A 821 32.77 8.86 21.98
N GLU A 822 33.41 7.71 21.87
CA GLU A 822 34.85 7.56 21.63
C GLU A 822 35.01 6.97 20.22
N HIS A 823 35.56 7.77 19.31
CA HIS A 823 35.89 7.37 17.94
C HIS A 823 37.36 6.99 17.86
N TYR A 824 37.62 5.78 17.40
CA TYR A 824 38.95 5.23 17.16
C TYR A 824 39.15 5.01 15.66
N SER A 825 40.25 5.53 15.12
CA SER A 825 40.63 5.35 13.73
C SER A 825 42.04 4.75 13.64
N TYR A 826 42.10 3.49 13.20
CA TYR A 826 43.34 2.76 12.94
C TYR A 826 43.67 2.84 11.45
N LYS A 827 44.67 3.65 11.11
CA LYS A 827 44.99 4.02 9.72
C LYS A 827 46.17 3.23 9.17
N ASN A 828 46.62 3.58 7.97
CA ASN A 828 47.84 3.06 7.34
C ASN A 828 47.86 1.53 7.17
N GLY A 829 46.70 0.90 6.99
CA GLY A 829 46.64 -0.51 6.62
C GLY A 829 47.21 -0.77 5.23
N ARG A 830 47.41 -2.04 4.88
CA ARG A 830 47.74 -2.47 3.52
C ARG A 830 46.73 -1.88 2.54
N ASN A 831 47.24 -1.30 1.46
CA ASN A 831 46.46 -0.53 0.49
C ASN A 831 45.70 0.66 1.10
N GLN A 832 46.24 1.23 2.17
CA GLN A 832 45.72 2.41 2.87
C GLN A 832 44.30 2.25 3.43
N VAL A 833 43.83 1.03 3.67
CA VAL A 833 42.55 0.81 4.36
C VAL A 833 42.64 1.18 5.84
N SER A 834 41.52 1.60 6.42
CA SER A 834 41.41 1.86 7.85
C SER A 834 40.35 0.98 8.53
N VAL A 835 40.49 0.87 9.85
CA VAL A 835 39.48 0.28 10.74
C VAL A 835 38.99 1.39 11.65
N GLU A 836 37.69 1.65 11.66
CA GLU A 836 37.07 2.68 12.46
C GLU A 836 36.03 2.10 13.42
N HIS A 837 36.02 2.63 14.64
CA HIS A 837 35.05 2.24 15.66
C HIS A 837 34.51 3.45 16.40
N TYR A 838 33.19 3.58 16.43
CA TYR A 838 32.47 4.54 17.25
C TYR A 838 31.89 3.80 18.46
N LYS A 839 32.62 3.86 19.57
CA LYS A 839 32.21 3.32 20.87
C LYS A 839 31.27 4.29 21.56
N ILE A 840 30.03 3.90 21.75
CA ILE A 840 29.00 4.74 22.37
C ILE A 840 28.90 4.32 23.83
N ILE A 841 29.48 5.12 24.72
CA ILE A 841 29.51 4.84 26.15
C ILE A 841 28.09 4.94 26.70
N GLU A 842 27.69 3.89 27.44
CA GLU A 842 26.32 3.69 27.93
C GLU A 842 25.26 3.58 26.81
N GLY A 843 25.70 3.41 25.55
CA GLY A 843 24.83 3.24 24.40
C GLY A 843 24.13 1.88 24.39
N ASN A 844 22.89 1.84 23.91
CA ASN A 844 22.08 0.63 23.80
C ASN A 844 22.16 0.00 22.39
N HIS A 845 21.25 -0.96 22.11
CA HIS A 845 21.14 -1.64 20.81
C HIS A 845 20.73 -0.75 19.62
N TRP A 846 20.33 0.50 19.85
CA TRP A 846 19.92 1.45 18.83
C TRP A 846 20.87 2.66 18.82
N PRO A 847 22.12 2.46 18.39
CA PRO A 847 23.12 3.52 18.39
C PRO A 847 22.65 4.69 17.52
N GLN A 848 22.84 5.91 18.03
CA GLN A 848 22.59 7.16 17.31
C GLN A 848 23.79 8.07 17.52
N ILE A 849 24.35 8.59 16.43
CA ILE A 849 25.50 9.50 16.47
C ILE A 849 25.24 10.67 15.53
N SER A 850 25.55 11.88 15.99
CA SER A 850 25.80 13.06 15.15
C SER A 850 27.21 13.57 15.43
N TYR A 851 28.09 13.45 14.45
CA TYR A 851 29.46 13.92 14.52
C TYR A 851 29.68 15.02 13.48
N GLN A 852 29.99 16.25 13.94
CA GLN A 852 30.21 17.42 13.07
C GLN A 852 29.06 17.70 12.07
N GLY A 853 27.81 17.35 12.43
CA GLY A 853 26.64 17.49 11.56
C GLY A 853 26.36 16.28 10.67
N SER A 854 27.24 15.27 10.66
CA SER A 854 27.04 14.00 9.97
C SER A 854 26.36 12.98 10.88
N ASN A 855 25.24 12.42 10.42
CA ASN A 855 24.62 11.25 11.04
C ASN A 855 25.38 9.95 10.70
N ILE A 856 25.08 8.84 11.38
CA ILE A 856 25.71 7.51 11.15
C ILE A 856 25.80 7.18 9.66
N SER A 857 24.79 7.53 8.91
CA SER A 857 24.67 7.22 7.49
C SER A 857 25.64 8.00 6.63
N ARG A 858 25.72 9.31 6.86
CA ARG A 858 26.74 10.15 6.24
C ARG A 858 28.14 9.65 6.59
N LEU A 859 28.37 9.29 7.86
CA LEU A 859 29.64 8.69 8.30
C LEU A 859 29.96 7.38 7.58
N ILE A 860 28.97 6.51 7.40
CA ILE A 860 29.13 5.26 6.65
C ILE A 860 29.53 5.54 5.21
N TRP A 861 28.83 6.44 4.51
CA TRP A 861 29.15 6.74 3.12
C TRP A 861 30.49 7.44 2.96
N ASP A 862 30.76 8.45 3.77
CA ASP A 862 32.04 9.17 3.79
C ASP A 862 33.19 8.20 4.01
N PHE A 863 32.99 7.15 4.81
CA PHE A 863 33.95 6.09 4.99
C PHE A 863 34.05 5.16 3.76
N VAL A 864 32.98 4.45 3.40
CA VAL A 864 33.06 3.37 2.39
C VAL A 864 33.38 3.89 0.98
N SER A 865 32.93 5.09 0.62
CA SER A 865 33.12 5.67 -0.72
C SER A 865 34.58 5.99 -1.08
N GLN A 866 35.45 6.09 -0.07
CA GLN A 866 36.89 6.26 -0.21
C GLN A 866 37.58 5.02 -0.78
N TYR A 867 36.92 3.84 -0.75
CA TYR A 867 37.55 2.56 -1.03
C TYR A 867 36.99 1.89 -2.29
N ASP A 868 37.84 1.15 -2.99
CA ASP A 868 37.45 0.09 -3.92
C ASP A 868 38.06 -1.24 -3.44
N ILE A 869 37.85 -2.34 -4.18
CA ILE A 869 38.38 -3.67 -3.81
C ILE A 869 39.92 -3.71 -3.70
N ASN A 870 40.62 -2.71 -4.24
CA ASN A 870 42.07 -2.60 -4.19
C ASN A 870 42.55 -1.72 -3.03
N GLY A 871 41.67 -1.04 -2.27
CA GLY A 871 42.02 -0.18 -1.15
C GLY A 871 41.60 1.27 -1.34
N LEU A 872 42.34 2.21 -0.75
CA LEU A 872 42.04 3.64 -0.84
C LEU A 872 42.14 4.11 -2.29
N ARG A 873 41.09 4.75 -2.79
CA ARG A 873 41.04 5.31 -4.13
C ARG A 873 41.92 6.55 -4.22
N GLN A 874 42.66 6.70 -5.30
CA GLN A 874 43.25 7.99 -5.65
C GLN A 874 42.14 8.84 -6.25
N HIS A 875 41.81 9.97 -5.60
CA HIS A 875 40.87 10.92 -6.17
C HIS A 875 41.50 11.53 -7.44
N GLU A 876 40.85 11.36 -8.59
CA GLU A 876 41.12 12.15 -9.80
C GLU A 876 40.52 13.55 -9.69
#